data_AF-A0A3Q3VP05-F1
#
_entry.id   AF-A0A3Q3VP05-F1
#
_cell.length_a   1.000
_cell.length_b   1.000
_cell.length_c   1.000
_cell.angle_alpha   90.00
_cell.angle_beta   90.00
_cell.angle_gamma   90.00
#
_symmetry.space_group_name_H-M   'P 1'
#
loop_
_entity.id
_entity.type
_entity.pdbx_description
1 polymer ?
#
loop_
_entity_poly.entity_id
_entity_poly.type
_entity_poly.pdbx_seq_one_letter_code
_entity_poly.pdbx_strand_id
1 'polypeptide(L)'
;MNSSGRGEAEGRQKDREKQKKETMEEEESGVTASSKDDAEVVVADNEVSSPSGLDVELLTNQLQEAQEEADRQAVVAQDLRSKLGEQSKKTWEAEQRLVVLESELQHLKKAAESLGDARRHIEALQSEALVMEEELCRLRSQAELHRMQTTVIATLEGERATLERERETLRNTVDAMRTAQRKGDQLELTVQTLRSELERQGRSLETSRRHEEELGSELRETTLEAESLARARDQALLEASRLEHEKELCQSELDGQRKEGRQREREAARLRQQLESTTRALEHSNQRARALDSEHRYLQSYCLPPFCFLQILVFKHCNPFCLSYQDLSSEQARSQELSAEVQHLSRKLQQAEAELKTATVSLNQSQEKLESLSLRLKKSESLLHLEQNSNSESSDNVHICPTHAEETSRLHQTPEAGKGHDVSMTTGKTEQQLSQEALLSRLSQSQEACDHLKEQLEALRRHSLSLQDSCTSLQTLNTQLQVEQASQNSQHAAVLARCSESEARCAALEAESKVWAREREESVARMEALRRDHERMTALQQRQEVELEELLDKHSQLRSNNRSLEAQHRELEARYKELVDGKTQLEDREREINLQREEMDSEAQRRQERERDLERLKDDNERLEAQHKEWLALQAELLAQGSVLRGELSASQLERMRLEGELSALRETNQNLDLSHARLTSQYQLLTQLKGNMEEENRQLAEQNQSLLKENRALLEQSLERRDQHYSQQREYQEKLSELRREKQKLVEKIMDQYRVLEPSVQHPASKAKKSNWIADRMKKLIKPRGGGREGRALFTAAGSVENLADSTEFTSDTHAANPVSDPLSAPVSPSPTRKTERDISAPGTPAMRSGSGGRRKLGSRHGWGLGLAKGGAGVSQSFSPGDHKTPPRLRLRSSQNPPTVVWEGERGEANTPREADAPATRQEKSLSNISKTHSSDSSVGLICRRDPGTVRGWSVHS
;
A
#
# COMPACT_ATOMS: atom_id res chain seq x y z
N MET A 1 -17.74 -38.37 1.53
CA MET A 1 -18.18 -38.89 2.84
C MET A 1 -19.61 -39.38 2.63
N ASN A 2 -19.96 -40.64 2.88
CA ASN A 2 -19.93 -41.40 4.14
C ASN A 2 -20.86 -40.76 5.19
N SER A 3 -21.78 -41.47 5.84
CA SER A 3 -22.17 -42.91 5.72
C SER A 3 -23.35 -43.24 6.65
N SER A 4 -24.21 -44.22 6.29
CA SER A 4 -25.06 -45.07 7.17
C SER A 4 -26.06 -44.36 8.14
N GLY A 5 -27.31 -44.82 8.34
CA GLY A 5 -28.04 -45.97 7.81
C GLY A 5 -28.88 -46.68 8.89
N ARG A 6 -29.98 -47.35 8.49
CA ARG A 6 -31.03 -48.00 9.35
C ARG A 6 -31.95 -46.98 10.08
N GLY A 7 -33.19 -47.31 10.46
CA GLY A 7 -34.01 -48.51 10.20
C GLY A 7 -35.23 -48.59 11.16
N GLU A 8 -36.18 -49.49 10.87
CA GLU A 8 -37.32 -49.90 11.74
C GLU A 8 -38.40 -48.81 12.04
N ALA A 9 -39.66 -49.13 12.40
CA ALA A 9 -40.53 -50.29 12.15
C ALA A 9 -42.01 -49.94 12.49
N GLU A 10 -42.95 -50.84 12.10
CA GLU A 10 -44.39 -50.86 12.45
C GLU A 10 -45.28 -49.68 11.96
N GLY A 11 -46.56 -49.87 11.60
CA GLY A 11 -47.28 -51.14 11.37
C GLY A 11 -48.80 -50.96 11.13
N ARG A 12 -49.43 -51.98 10.51
CA ARG A 12 -50.88 -52.23 10.40
C ARG A 12 -51.72 -51.29 9.48
N GLN A 13 -52.87 -51.71 8.88
CA GLN A 13 -53.44 -53.04 8.59
C GLN A 13 -54.76 -52.94 7.77
N LYS A 14 -54.95 -53.79 6.73
CA LYS A 14 -56.25 -54.16 6.07
C LYS A 14 -57.01 -53.04 5.29
N ASP A 15 -57.93 -53.32 4.36
CA ASP A 15 -58.36 -54.56 3.66
C ASP A 15 -59.11 -54.24 2.34
N ARG A 16 -59.22 -55.24 1.45
CA ARG A 16 -60.19 -55.39 0.32
C ARG A 16 -60.06 -54.41 -0.86
N GLU A 17 -59.93 -54.80 -2.13
CA GLU A 17 -60.42 -55.96 -2.94
C GLU A 17 -61.88 -55.90 -3.46
N LYS A 18 -61.99 -55.89 -4.81
CA LYS A 18 -62.88 -56.75 -5.65
C LYS A 18 -64.42 -56.52 -5.55
N GLN A 19 -65.26 -56.92 -6.52
CA GLN A 19 -65.02 -57.61 -7.80
C GLN A 19 -66.01 -57.23 -8.93
N LYS A 20 -65.81 -57.90 -10.08
CA LYS A 20 -66.59 -57.97 -11.33
C LYS A 20 -68.13 -57.98 -11.22
N LYS A 21 -68.74 -57.68 -12.37
CA LYS A 21 -70.14 -57.85 -12.77
C LYS A 21 -70.22 -58.87 -13.92
N GLU A 22 -71.10 -59.88 -13.86
CA GLU A 22 -71.39 -60.85 -14.94
C GLU A 22 -72.70 -61.62 -14.59
N THR A 23 -73.57 -61.88 -15.59
CA THR A 23 -74.59 -62.98 -15.70
C THR A 23 -75.62 -63.25 -14.56
N MET A 24 -76.80 -63.86 -14.78
CA MET A 24 -77.81 -63.93 -15.85
C MET A 24 -79.04 -64.71 -15.28
N GLU A 25 -80.05 -65.02 -16.10
CA GLU A 25 -81.20 -65.92 -15.81
C GLU A 25 -82.18 -65.41 -14.70
N GLU A 26 -83.52 -65.43 -14.83
CA GLU A 26 -84.55 -66.25 -15.51
C GLU A 26 -85.23 -67.30 -14.60
N GLU A 27 -86.48 -67.64 -14.99
CA GLU A 27 -87.38 -68.64 -14.40
C GLU A 27 -87.83 -68.41 -12.95
N GLU A 28 -88.96 -68.93 -12.47
CA GLU A 28 -90.32 -69.21 -12.97
C GLU A 28 -91.05 -69.85 -11.76
N SER A 29 -92.23 -70.47 -11.95
CA SER A 29 -93.07 -71.10 -10.92
C SER A 29 -93.69 -70.12 -9.89
N GLY A 30 -94.82 -70.42 -9.26
CA GLY A 30 -95.72 -71.57 -9.39
C GLY A 30 -96.67 -71.57 -8.19
N VAL A 31 -97.98 -71.33 -8.37
CA VAL A 31 -99.02 -72.35 -8.68
C VAL A 31 -99.39 -73.20 -7.45
N THR A 32 -100.70 -73.47 -7.28
CA THR A 32 -101.32 -74.38 -6.29
C THR A 32 -101.19 -73.99 -4.79
N ALA A 33 -102.06 -74.45 -3.87
CA ALA A 33 -103.34 -75.16 -4.03
C ALA A 33 -104.30 -74.92 -2.84
N SER A 34 -105.60 -75.00 -3.17
CA SER A 34 -106.64 -75.73 -2.42
C SER A 34 -106.19 -76.61 -1.24
N SER A 35 -106.74 -76.34 -0.05
CA SER A 35 -107.58 -77.33 0.65
C SER A 35 -108.62 -76.59 1.51
N LYS A 36 -109.89 -76.99 1.67
CA LYS A 36 -110.64 -78.27 1.67
C LYS A 36 -110.80 -78.93 3.06
N ASP A 37 -112.07 -79.25 3.31
CA ASP A 37 -112.62 -80.44 3.98
C ASP A 37 -112.75 -80.50 5.51
N ASP A 38 -113.85 -81.17 5.88
CA ASP A 38 -114.14 -81.98 7.08
C ASP A 38 -114.46 -81.32 8.45
N ALA A 39 -115.39 -81.86 9.26
CA ALA A 39 -116.46 -82.84 8.96
C ALA A 39 -117.50 -82.96 10.12
N GLU A 40 -118.77 -83.15 9.75
CA GLU A 40 -119.78 -84.01 10.44
C GLU A 40 -120.09 -83.70 11.95
N VAL A 41 -120.93 -84.40 12.74
CA VAL A 41 -121.60 -85.73 12.68
C VAL A 41 -123.03 -85.72 13.26
N VAL A 42 -123.84 -86.73 12.86
CA VAL A 42 -124.90 -87.46 13.65
C VAL A 42 -126.02 -86.64 14.35
N VAL A 43 -127.33 -86.74 14.06
CA VAL A 43 -128.29 -87.85 13.77
C VAL A 43 -128.84 -88.60 15.01
N ALA A 44 -130.08 -88.26 15.40
CA ALA A 44 -131.11 -89.09 16.07
C ALA A 44 -132.38 -88.19 16.19
N ASP A 45 -133.63 -88.55 15.88
CA ASP A 45 -134.47 -89.77 15.96
C ASP A 45 -135.48 -89.76 17.14
N ASN A 46 -136.71 -90.15 16.80
CA ASN A 46 -137.81 -90.68 17.60
C ASN A 46 -138.53 -89.88 18.73
N GLU A 47 -139.80 -89.56 18.39
CA GLU A 47 -141.03 -90.08 19.05
C GLU A 47 -141.58 -89.56 20.40
N VAL A 48 -142.92 -89.37 20.38
CA VAL A 48 -143.91 -89.75 21.42
C VAL A 48 -143.86 -89.06 22.79
N SER A 49 -144.79 -88.11 23.01
CA SER A 49 -145.91 -88.26 23.96
C SER A 49 -146.77 -86.99 24.08
N SER A 50 -148.10 -87.13 24.02
CA SER A 50 -149.03 -86.09 24.48
C SER A 50 -149.28 -86.21 25.99
N PRO A 51 -149.39 -85.08 26.71
CA PRO A 51 -150.55 -84.96 27.61
C PRO A 51 -151.22 -83.58 27.63
N SER A 52 -152.56 -83.60 27.70
CA SER A 52 -153.45 -82.60 28.34
C SER A 52 -153.06 -81.10 28.32
N GLY A 53 -153.25 -80.44 27.18
CA GLY A 53 -154.35 -79.46 27.04
C GLY A 53 -154.34 -78.11 27.78
N LEU A 54 -153.36 -77.79 28.63
CA LEU A 54 -153.25 -76.45 29.26
C LEU A 54 -151.84 -75.82 29.26
N ASP A 55 -150.77 -76.58 29.06
CA ASP A 55 -149.39 -76.01 28.95
C ASP A 55 -149.02 -75.52 27.53
N VAL A 56 -149.82 -75.87 26.51
CA VAL A 56 -149.45 -75.66 25.10
C VAL A 56 -149.33 -74.18 24.75
N GLU A 57 -150.29 -73.34 25.13
CA GLU A 57 -150.31 -71.92 24.74
C GLU A 57 -149.16 -71.11 25.37
N LEU A 58 -148.73 -71.47 26.58
CA LEU A 58 -147.59 -70.83 27.24
C LEU A 58 -146.28 -71.23 26.56
N LEU A 59 -146.13 -72.52 26.22
CA LEU A 59 -144.97 -73.01 25.49
C LEU A 59 -144.89 -72.50 24.05
N THR A 60 -146.01 -72.34 23.33
CA THR A 60 -145.98 -71.75 21.98
C THR A 60 -145.58 -70.29 21.99
N ASN A 61 -146.03 -69.51 22.99
CA ASN A 61 -145.62 -68.12 23.13
C ASN A 61 -144.13 -68.01 23.49
N GLN A 62 -143.63 -68.84 24.41
CA GLN A 62 -142.19 -68.89 24.72
C GLN A 62 -141.34 -69.37 23.54
N LEU A 63 -141.82 -70.34 22.75
CA LEU A 63 -141.13 -70.82 21.55
C LEU A 63 -141.12 -69.75 20.45
N GLN A 64 -142.21 -68.99 20.27
CA GLN A 64 -142.26 -67.91 19.29
C GLN A 64 -141.45 -66.69 19.74
N GLU A 65 -141.48 -66.30 21.02
CA GLU A 65 -140.55 -65.28 21.55
C GLU A 65 -139.10 -65.72 21.35
N ALA A 66 -138.76 -66.98 21.65
CA ALA A 66 -137.42 -67.52 21.43
C ALA A 66 -137.03 -67.61 19.94
N GLN A 67 -137.98 -67.90 19.04
CA GLN A 67 -137.75 -67.93 17.60
C GLN A 67 -137.54 -66.51 17.05
N GLU A 68 -138.38 -65.55 17.44
CA GLU A 68 -138.20 -64.15 17.06
C GLU A 68 -136.90 -63.57 17.66
N GLU A 69 -136.52 -63.97 18.87
CA GLU A 69 -135.24 -63.58 19.48
C GLU A 69 -134.05 -64.24 18.77
N ALA A 70 -134.17 -65.49 18.32
CA ALA A 70 -133.18 -66.16 17.48
C ALA A 70 -133.06 -65.51 16.10
N ASP A 71 -134.17 -65.10 15.48
CA ASP A 71 -134.17 -64.40 14.19
C ASP A 71 -133.62 -62.97 14.32
N ARG A 72 -133.92 -62.25 15.42
CA ARG A 72 -133.24 -60.99 15.79
C ARG A 72 -131.74 -61.20 15.95
N GLN A 73 -131.32 -62.24 16.67
CA GLN A 73 -129.91 -62.59 16.84
C GLN A 73 -129.25 -63.02 15.53
N ALA A 74 -129.96 -63.70 14.63
CA ALA A 74 -129.46 -64.09 13.31
C ALA A 74 -129.26 -62.87 12.39
N VAL A 75 -130.21 -61.93 12.37
CA VAL A 75 -130.07 -60.65 11.63
C VAL A 75 -128.92 -59.82 12.19
N VAL A 76 -128.80 -59.71 13.52
CA VAL A 76 -127.67 -59.03 14.17
C VAL A 76 -126.35 -59.76 13.86
N ALA A 77 -126.31 -61.09 13.86
CA ALA A 77 -125.11 -61.85 13.49
C ALA A 77 -124.75 -61.69 12.01
N GLN A 78 -125.73 -61.56 11.11
CA GLN A 78 -125.51 -61.32 9.68
C GLN A 78 -125.02 -59.89 9.41
N ASP A 79 -125.60 -58.88 10.09
CA ASP A 79 -125.17 -57.49 10.06
C ASP A 79 -123.77 -57.29 10.68
N LEU A 80 -123.46 -58.00 11.78
CA LEU A 80 -122.11 -58.05 12.33
C LEU A 80 -121.13 -58.76 11.38
N ARG A 81 -121.55 -59.82 10.66
CA ARG A 81 -120.70 -60.49 9.65
C ARG A 81 -120.47 -59.62 8.41
N SER A 82 -121.47 -58.88 7.93
CA SER A 82 -121.29 -57.96 6.79
C SER A 82 -120.43 -56.77 7.19
N LYS A 83 -120.63 -56.19 8.39
CA LYS A 83 -119.75 -55.15 8.95
C LYS A 83 -118.33 -55.68 9.16
N LEU A 84 -118.14 -56.89 9.67
CA LEU A 84 -116.82 -57.51 9.80
C LEU A 84 -116.14 -57.74 8.44
N GLY A 85 -116.90 -58.16 7.42
CA GLY A 85 -116.40 -58.32 6.04
C GLY A 85 -116.07 -56.99 5.36
N GLU A 86 -116.84 -55.94 5.61
CA GLU A 86 -116.50 -54.58 5.18
C GLU A 86 -115.26 -54.05 5.91
N GLN A 87 -115.13 -54.31 7.21
CA GLN A 87 -113.95 -53.90 7.97
C GLN A 87 -112.71 -54.66 7.50
N SER A 88 -112.76 -55.97 7.30
CA SER A 88 -111.61 -56.74 6.82
C SER A 88 -111.24 -56.40 5.37
N LYS A 89 -112.19 -56.03 4.52
CA LYS A 89 -111.88 -55.43 3.21
C LYS A 89 -111.19 -54.06 3.35
N LYS A 90 -111.66 -53.21 4.28
CA LYS A 90 -111.06 -51.88 4.53
C LYS A 90 -109.67 -51.98 5.16
N THR A 91 -109.40 -52.95 6.04
CA THR A 91 -108.04 -53.20 6.54
C THR A 91 -107.14 -53.73 5.44
N TRP A 92 -107.60 -54.68 4.61
CA TRP A 92 -106.82 -55.19 3.49
C TRP A 92 -106.49 -54.12 2.44
N GLU A 93 -107.44 -53.24 2.10
CA GLU A 93 -107.17 -52.07 1.25
C GLU A 93 -106.19 -51.08 1.90
N ALA A 94 -106.20 -50.95 3.22
CA ALA A 94 -105.24 -50.13 3.95
C ALA A 94 -103.84 -50.79 4.00
N GLU A 95 -103.76 -52.10 4.20
CA GLU A 95 -102.54 -52.91 4.16
C GLU A 95 -101.87 -52.84 2.78
N GLN A 96 -102.63 -52.98 1.69
CA GLN A 96 -102.10 -52.78 0.34
C GLN A 96 -101.56 -51.37 0.12
N ARG A 97 -102.26 -50.34 0.60
CA ARG A 97 -101.78 -48.94 0.51
C ARG A 97 -100.52 -48.73 1.36
N LEU A 98 -100.43 -49.36 2.53
CA LEU A 98 -99.22 -49.34 3.37
C LEU A 98 -98.04 -50.01 2.66
N VAL A 99 -98.21 -51.18 2.05
CA VAL A 99 -97.12 -51.85 1.29
C VAL A 99 -96.63 -51.00 0.12
N VAL A 100 -97.52 -50.32 -0.62
CA VAL A 100 -97.13 -49.37 -1.67
C VAL A 100 -96.35 -48.19 -1.07
N LEU A 101 -96.88 -47.55 -0.02
CA LEU A 101 -96.21 -46.43 0.66
C LEU A 101 -94.86 -46.83 1.29
N GLU A 102 -94.71 -48.06 1.78
CA GLU A 102 -93.44 -48.60 2.26
C GLU A 102 -92.43 -48.77 1.12
N SER A 103 -92.88 -49.24 -0.05
CA SER A 103 -92.02 -49.34 -1.25
C SER A 103 -91.59 -47.96 -1.76
N GLU A 104 -92.49 -46.97 -1.74
CA GLU A 104 -92.20 -45.58 -2.09
C GLU A 104 -91.25 -44.93 -1.07
N LEU A 105 -91.45 -45.18 0.23
CA LEU A 105 -90.53 -44.74 1.29
C LEU A 105 -89.14 -45.40 1.18
N GLN A 106 -89.06 -46.67 0.77
CA GLN A 106 -87.78 -47.33 0.48
C GLN A 106 -87.09 -46.74 -0.77
N HIS A 107 -87.86 -46.41 -1.81
CA HIS A 107 -87.32 -45.74 -3.00
C HIS A 107 -86.83 -44.32 -2.67
N LEU A 108 -87.61 -43.54 -1.91
CA LEU A 108 -87.25 -42.21 -1.46
C LEU A 108 -86.04 -42.21 -0.52
N LYS A 109 -85.88 -43.23 0.35
CA LYS A 109 -84.66 -43.43 1.14
C LYS A 109 -83.44 -43.64 0.25
N LYS A 110 -83.50 -44.55 -0.73
CA LYS A 110 -82.40 -44.79 -1.70
C LYS A 110 -82.08 -43.55 -2.55
N ALA A 111 -83.10 -42.77 -2.90
CA ALA A 111 -82.92 -41.48 -3.59
C ALA A 111 -82.26 -40.43 -2.68
N ALA A 112 -82.63 -40.35 -1.40
CA ALA A 112 -82.00 -39.46 -0.44
C ALA A 112 -80.56 -39.87 -0.09
N GLU A 113 -80.29 -41.18 0.00
CA GLU A 113 -78.95 -41.75 0.19
C GLU A 113 -78.04 -41.40 -0.99
N SER A 114 -78.47 -41.66 -2.23
CA SER A 114 -77.70 -41.34 -3.44
C SER A 114 -77.54 -39.84 -3.70
N LEU A 115 -78.52 -39.00 -3.34
CA LEU A 115 -78.35 -37.54 -3.30
C LEU A 115 -77.36 -37.10 -2.21
N GLY A 116 -77.33 -37.79 -1.07
CA GLY A 116 -76.33 -37.59 -0.01
C GLY A 116 -74.93 -38.01 -0.44
N ASP A 117 -74.79 -39.09 -1.21
CA ASP A 117 -73.53 -39.54 -1.79
C ASP A 117 -73.04 -38.55 -2.86
N ALA A 118 -73.92 -38.11 -3.76
CA ALA A 118 -73.62 -37.09 -4.76
C ALA A 118 -73.22 -35.76 -4.12
N ARG A 119 -73.90 -35.33 -3.04
CA ARG A 119 -73.53 -34.15 -2.25
C ARG A 119 -72.13 -34.28 -1.66
N ARG A 120 -71.80 -35.43 -1.06
CA ARG A 120 -70.44 -35.71 -0.52
C ARG A 120 -69.38 -35.77 -1.62
N HIS A 121 -69.72 -36.23 -2.83
CA HIS A 121 -68.84 -36.16 -4.00
C HIS A 121 -68.58 -34.72 -4.47
N ILE A 122 -69.61 -33.87 -4.46
CA ILE A 122 -69.48 -32.44 -4.77
C ILE A 122 -68.63 -31.73 -3.71
N GLU A 123 -68.82 -32.01 -2.42
CA GLU A 123 -67.98 -31.47 -1.34
C GLU A 123 -66.51 -31.91 -1.47
N ALA A 124 -66.26 -33.17 -1.83
CA ALA A 124 -64.90 -33.66 -2.11
C ALA A 124 -64.27 -32.89 -3.28
N LEU A 125 -64.94 -32.81 -4.44
CA LEU A 125 -64.46 -32.07 -5.62
C LEU A 125 -64.28 -30.56 -5.35
N GLN A 126 -65.09 -29.96 -4.47
CA GLN A 126 -64.90 -28.58 -4.01
C GLN A 126 -63.65 -28.43 -3.14
N SER A 127 -63.39 -29.39 -2.24
CA SER A 127 -62.15 -29.38 -1.44
C SER A 127 -60.90 -29.59 -2.30
N GLU A 128 -60.97 -30.49 -3.30
CA GLU A 128 -59.90 -30.70 -4.28
C GLU A 128 -59.66 -29.45 -5.12
N ALA A 129 -60.71 -28.79 -5.60
CA ALA A 129 -60.61 -27.54 -6.35
C ALA A 129 -59.93 -26.42 -5.53
N LEU A 130 -60.29 -26.26 -4.25
CA LEU A 130 -59.65 -25.28 -3.36
C LEU A 130 -58.16 -25.60 -3.14
N VAL A 131 -57.80 -26.86 -2.92
CA VAL A 131 -56.39 -27.28 -2.81
C VAL A 131 -55.63 -26.98 -4.11
N MET A 132 -56.22 -27.24 -5.28
CA MET A 132 -55.61 -26.90 -6.57
C MET A 132 -55.46 -25.37 -6.77
N GLU A 133 -56.39 -24.55 -6.27
CA GLU A 133 -56.26 -23.08 -6.28
C GLU A 133 -55.15 -22.58 -5.34
N GLU A 134 -55.01 -23.18 -4.14
CA GLU A 134 -53.90 -22.91 -3.22
C GLU A 134 -52.55 -23.31 -3.84
N GLU A 135 -52.45 -24.49 -4.47
CA GLU A 135 -51.25 -24.92 -5.20
C GLU A 135 -50.90 -23.98 -6.37
N LEU A 136 -51.89 -23.55 -7.16
CA LEU A 136 -51.69 -22.59 -8.24
C LEU A 136 -51.22 -21.23 -7.71
N CYS A 137 -51.74 -20.76 -6.58
CA CYS A 137 -51.25 -19.55 -5.92
C CYS A 137 -49.81 -19.71 -5.39
N ARG A 138 -49.48 -20.87 -4.80
CA ARG A 138 -48.11 -21.21 -4.34
C ARG A 138 -47.11 -21.29 -5.51
N LEU A 139 -47.53 -21.85 -6.64
CA LEU A 139 -46.69 -21.94 -7.85
C LEU A 139 -46.53 -20.58 -8.54
N ARG A 140 -47.55 -19.72 -8.52
CA ARG A 140 -47.45 -18.32 -9.02
C ARG A 140 -46.45 -17.50 -8.19
N SER A 141 -46.57 -17.51 -6.86
CA SER A 141 -45.64 -16.77 -6.00
C SER A 141 -44.21 -17.32 -6.07
N GLN A 142 -44.03 -18.64 -6.23
CA GLN A 142 -42.73 -19.23 -6.49
C GLN A 142 -42.15 -18.80 -7.86
N ALA A 143 -42.96 -18.75 -8.92
CA ALA A 143 -42.55 -18.27 -10.24
C ALA A 143 -42.22 -16.77 -10.24
N GLU A 144 -42.95 -15.96 -9.47
CA GLU A 144 -42.66 -14.53 -9.27
C GLU A 144 -41.36 -14.32 -8.48
N LEU A 145 -41.13 -15.08 -7.41
CA LEU A 145 -39.86 -15.09 -6.68
C LEU A 145 -38.69 -15.44 -7.61
N HIS A 146 -38.82 -16.47 -8.44
CA HIS A 146 -37.78 -16.83 -9.41
C HIS A 146 -37.56 -15.75 -10.48
N ARG A 147 -38.61 -15.06 -10.97
CA ARG A 147 -38.45 -13.89 -11.85
C ARG A 147 -37.69 -12.76 -11.17
N MET A 148 -38.03 -12.42 -9.91
CA MET A 148 -37.35 -11.40 -9.13
C MET A 148 -35.87 -11.76 -8.90
N GLN A 149 -35.58 -13.02 -8.53
CA GLN A 149 -34.22 -13.54 -8.43
C GLN A 149 -33.46 -13.40 -9.75
N THR A 150 -34.06 -13.78 -10.89
CA THR A 150 -33.43 -13.61 -12.21
C THR A 150 -33.13 -12.15 -12.52
N THR A 151 -34.04 -11.21 -12.23
CA THR A 151 -33.77 -9.78 -12.45
C THR A 151 -32.67 -9.23 -11.55
N VAL A 152 -32.61 -9.65 -10.28
CA VAL A 152 -31.57 -9.22 -9.33
C VAL A 152 -30.20 -9.81 -9.70
N ILE A 153 -30.15 -11.06 -10.17
CA ILE A 153 -28.91 -11.65 -10.71
C ILE A 153 -28.44 -10.85 -11.93
N ALA A 154 -29.33 -10.55 -12.87
CA ALA A 154 -28.98 -9.78 -14.07
C ALA A 154 -28.48 -8.35 -13.76
N THR A 155 -29.02 -7.67 -12.75
CA THR A 155 -28.50 -6.36 -12.32
C THR A 155 -27.12 -6.49 -11.66
N LEU A 156 -26.94 -7.46 -10.75
CA LEU A 156 -25.65 -7.71 -10.08
C LEU A 156 -24.56 -8.17 -11.06
N GLU A 157 -24.90 -8.93 -12.11
CA GLU A 157 -23.98 -9.29 -13.19
C GLU A 157 -23.62 -8.07 -14.05
N GLY A 158 -24.57 -7.16 -14.30
CA GLY A 158 -24.33 -5.88 -14.95
C GLY A 158 -23.38 -4.98 -14.17
N GLU A 159 -23.65 -4.78 -12.88
CA GLU A 159 -22.83 -4.01 -11.94
C GLU A 159 -21.43 -4.61 -11.77
N ARG A 160 -21.33 -5.94 -11.64
CA ARG A 160 -20.03 -6.63 -11.65
C ARG A 160 -19.28 -6.35 -12.96
N ALA A 161 -19.95 -6.40 -14.10
CA ALA A 161 -19.31 -6.13 -15.38
C ALA A 161 -18.88 -4.66 -15.55
N THR A 162 -19.57 -3.67 -14.96
CA THR A 162 -19.07 -2.27 -14.95
C THR A 162 -17.87 -2.13 -14.02
N LEU A 163 -17.94 -2.68 -12.80
CA LEU A 163 -16.82 -2.68 -11.85
C LEU A 163 -15.57 -3.41 -12.38
N GLU A 164 -15.74 -4.49 -13.15
CA GLU A 164 -14.61 -5.19 -13.79
C GLU A 164 -13.94 -4.35 -14.88
N ARG A 165 -14.71 -3.56 -15.65
CA ARG A 165 -14.17 -2.60 -16.64
C ARG A 165 -13.49 -1.41 -15.95
N GLU A 166 -14.06 -0.87 -14.88
CA GLU A 166 -13.46 0.22 -14.08
C GLU A 166 -12.16 -0.22 -13.41
N ARG A 167 -12.12 -1.44 -12.86
CA ARG A 167 -10.89 -2.08 -12.36
C ARG A 167 -9.83 -2.20 -13.47
N GLU A 168 -10.23 -2.41 -14.72
CA GLU A 168 -9.31 -2.53 -15.86
C GLU A 168 -8.85 -1.16 -16.40
N THR A 169 -9.70 -0.14 -16.44
CA THR A 169 -9.26 1.23 -16.73
C THR A 169 -8.33 1.75 -15.63
N LEU A 170 -8.60 1.46 -14.35
CA LEU A 170 -7.72 1.80 -13.22
C LEU A 170 -6.37 1.05 -13.28
N ARG A 171 -6.33 -0.22 -13.71
CA ARG A 171 -5.06 -0.92 -13.99
C ARG A 171 -4.29 -0.23 -15.12
N ASN A 172 -4.97 0.13 -16.20
CA ASN A 172 -4.36 0.81 -17.34
C ASN A 172 -3.81 2.20 -16.96
N THR A 173 -4.49 2.97 -16.10
CA THR A 173 -3.95 4.26 -15.60
C THR A 173 -2.78 4.05 -14.64
N VAL A 174 -2.81 3.04 -13.76
CA VAL A 174 -1.67 2.69 -12.89
C VAL A 174 -0.45 2.27 -13.71
N ASP A 175 -0.61 1.46 -14.77
CA ASP A 175 0.50 1.08 -15.65
C ASP A 175 0.97 2.23 -16.55
N ALA A 176 0.07 3.11 -17.01
CA ALA A 176 0.46 4.37 -17.65
C ALA A 176 1.31 5.24 -16.70
N MET A 177 0.88 5.44 -15.45
CA MET A 177 1.63 6.16 -14.42
C MET A 177 2.99 5.52 -14.15
N ARG A 178 3.09 4.19 -14.09
CA ARG A 178 4.38 3.46 -13.99
C ARG A 178 5.29 3.71 -15.21
N THR A 179 4.75 3.83 -16.42
CA THR A 179 5.57 4.21 -17.60
C THR A 179 5.96 5.68 -17.59
N ALA A 180 5.12 6.57 -17.07
CA ALA A 180 5.43 7.99 -16.90
C ALA A 180 6.54 8.18 -15.85
N GLN A 181 6.47 7.46 -14.72
CA GLN A 181 7.52 7.49 -13.69
C GLN A 181 8.87 7.02 -14.25
N ARG A 182 8.92 5.88 -14.96
CA ARG A 182 10.16 5.41 -15.63
C ARG A 182 10.74 6.43 -16.61
N LYS A 183 9.90 7.24 -17.28
CA LYS A 183 10.34 8.35 -18.12
C LYS A 183 10.86 9.53 -17.29
N GLY A 184 10.25 9.80 -16.14
CA GLY A 184 10.76 10.73 -15.13
C GLY A 184 12.16 10.32 -14.64
N ASP A 185 12.31 9.10 -14.13
CA ASP A 185 13.58 8.53 -13.68
C ASP A 185 14.67 8.65 -14.77
N GLN A 186 14.32 8.35 -16.03
CA GLN A 186 15.20 8.47 -17.19
C GLN A 186 15.58 9.92 -17.52
N LEU A 187 14.66 10.88 -17.35
CA LEU A 187 14.93 12.31 -17.53
C LEU A 187 15.76 12.89 -16.38
N GLU A 188 15.57 12.42 -15.15
CA GLU A 188 16.45 12.80 -14.03
C GLU A 188 17.88 12.36 -14.28
N LEU A 189 18.10 11.15 -14.83
CA LEU A 189 19.42 10.67 -15.23
C LEU A 189 20.04 11.51 -16.36
N THR A 190 19.27 11.98 -17.35
CA THR A 190 19.80 12.88 -18.39
C THR A 190 20.11 14.27 -17.83
N VAL A 191 19.29 14.80 -16.91
CA VAL A 191 19.55 16.07 -16.21
C VAL A 191 20.80 15.97 -15.33
N GLN A 192 21.03 14.86 -14.62
CA GLN A 192 22.27 14.62 -13.87
C GLN A 192 23.49 14.54 -14.80
N THR A 193 23.36 13.87 -15.95
CA THR A 193 24.41 13.80 -16.98
C THR A 193 24.77 15.20 -17.49
N LEU A 194 23.77 15.97 -17.94
CA LEU A 194 23.95 17.33 -18.46
C LEU A 194 24.53 18.29 -17.40
N ARG A 195 24.16 18.14 -16.12
CA ARG A 195 24.80 18.90 -15.02
C ARG A 195 26.29 18.58 -14.91
N SER A 196 26.68 17.31 -14.98
CA SER A 196 28.09 16.91 -14.93
C SER A 196 28.89 17.40 -16.15
N GLU A 197 28.27 17.46 -17.33
CA GLU A 197 28.87 18.03 -18.54
C GLU A 197 29.02 19.56 -18.45
N LEU A 198 28.02 20.26 -17.89
CA LEU A 198 28.05 21.71 -17.68
C LEU A 198 29.08 22.09 -16.60
N GLU A 199 29.23 21.31 -15.54
CA GLU A 199 30.34 21.45 -14.58
C GLU A 199 31.70 21.23 -15.25
N ARG A 200 31.83 20.21 -16.10
CA ARG A 200 33.06 19.93 -16.86
C ARG A 200 33.40 21.07 -17.82
N GLN A 201 32.40 21.63 -18.51
CA GLN A 201 32.56 22.81 -19.36
C GLN A 201 32.95 24.04 -18.55
N GLY A 202 32.30 24.29 -17.41
CA GLY A 202 32.65 25.39 -16.49
C GLY A 202 34.11 25.33 -16.04
N ARG A 203 34.58 24.16 -15.58
CA ARG A 203 35.99 23.94 -15.22
C ARG A 203 36.94 24.13 -16.41
N SER A 204 36.53 23.74 -17.62
CA SER A 204 37.30 23.93 -18.86
C SER A 204 37.40 25.40 -19.26
N LEU A 205 36.34 26.18 -19.07
CA LEU A 205 36.30 27.63 -19.30
C LEU A 205 37.10 28.38 -18.23
N GLU A 206 37.07 27.94 -16.97
CA GLU A 206 37.96 28.45 -15.93
C GLU A 206 39.44 28.24 -16.27
N THR A 207 39.81 27.07 -16.84
CA THR A 207 41.19 26.85 -17.29
C THR A 207 41.56 27.68 -18.52
N SER A 208 40.63 27.88 -19.48
CA SER A 208 40.86 28.80 -20.62
C SER A 208 41.08 30.22 -20.12
N ARG A 209 40.21 30.71 -19.24
CA ARG A 209 40.28 32.05 -18.66
C ARG A 209 41.58 32.25 -17.86
N ARG A 210 42.03 31.27 -17.07
CA ARG A 210 43.33 31.36 -16.38
C ARG A 210 44.47 31.48 -17.38
N HIS A 211 44.42 30.74 -18.47
CA HIS A 211 45.43 30.83 -19.53
C HIS A 211 45.38 32.15 -20.31
N GLU A 212 44.19 32.73 -20.50
CA GLU A 212 44.00 34.09 -21.04
C GLU A 212 44.52 35.17 -20.07
N GLU A 213 44.37 34.97 -18.76
CA GLU A 213 44.93 35.83 -17.71
C GLU A 213 46.47 35.73 -17.67
N GLU A 214 47.03 34.53 -17.80
CA GLU A 214 48.47 34.21 -17.90
C GLU A 214 49.10 34.86 -19.15
N LEU A 215 48.57 34.58 -20.34
CA LEU A 215 48.99 35.20 -21.61
C LEU A 215 48.83 36.73 -21.55
N GLY A 216 47.81 37.22 -20.83
CA GLY A 216 47.63 38.63 -20.55
C GLY A 216 48.73 39.22 -19.65
N SER A 217 49.30 38.47 -18.70
CA SER A 217 50.50 38.89 -17.96
C SER A 217 51.75 38.87 -18.83
N GLU A 218 52.00 37.79 -19.60
CA GLU A 218 53.14 37.69 -20.51
C GLU A 218 53.14 38.84 -21.55
N LEU A 219 51.97 39.22 -22.07
CA LEU A 219 51.83 40.36 -22.96
C LEU A 219 52.17 41.69 -22.27
N ARG A 220 51.78 41.87 -21.00
CA ARG A 220 52.14 43.08 -20.23
C ARG A 220 53.63 43.14 -19.95
N GLU A 221 54.24 42.03 -19.53
CA GLU A 221 55.68 41.93 -19.27
C GLU A 221 56.48 42.22 -20.54
N THR A 222 56.16 41.56 -21.67
CA THR A 222 56.81 41.83 -22.96
C THR A 222 56.59 43.25 -23.48
N THR A 223 55.44 43.91 -23.20
CA THR A 223 55.30 45.35 -23.50
C THR A 223 56.19 46.23 -22.63
N LEU A 224 56.34 45.94 -21.33
CA LEU A 224 57.24 46.67 -20.43
C LEU A 224 58.71 46.47 -20.81
N GLU A 225 59.09 45.26 -21.22
CA GLU A 225 60.41 44.98 -21.80
C GLU A 225 60.63 45.77 -23.10
N ALA A 226 59.69 45.75 -24.03
CA ALA A 226 59.76 46.51 -25.28
C ALA A 226 59.87 48.02 -25.05
N GLU A 227 59.12 48.59 -24.10
CA GLU A 227 59.29 49.99 -23.70
C GLU A 227 60.66 50.25 -23.07
N SER A 228 61.19 49.33 -22.26
CA SER A 228 62.52 49.46 -21.65
C SER A 228 63.63 49.47 -22.71
N LEU A 229 63.50 48.63 -23.73
CA LEU A 229 64.40 48.57 -24.89
C LEU A 229 64.26 49.81 -25.78
N ALA A 230 63.05 50.36 -25.94
CA ALA A 230 62.84 51.63 -26.63
C ALA A 230 63.52 52.80 -25.87
N ARG A 231 63.35 52.88 -24.55
CA ARG A 231 64.03 53.87 -23.69
C ARG A 231 65.56 53.74 -23.78
N ALA A 232 66.09 52.52 -23.75
CA ALA A 232 67.52 52.25 -23.89
C ALA A 232 68.06 52.61 -25.29
N ARG A 233 67.31 52.32 -26.36
CA ARG A 233 67.61 52.77 -27.73
C ARG A 233 67.66 54.29 -27.81
N ASP A 234 66.68 54.98 -27.23
CA ASP A 234 66.58 56.44 -27.34
C ASP A 234 67.67 57.14 -26.51
N GLN A 235 68.07 56.55 -25.38
CA GLN A 235 69.28 56.97 -24.65
C GLN A 235 70.55 56.75 -25.49
N ALA A 236 70.73 55.59 -26.11
CA ALA A 236 71.88 55.30 -26.97
C ALA A 236 71.93 56.22 -28.22
N LEU A 237 70.79 56.65 -28.75
CA LEU A 237 70.72 57.64 -29.82
C LEU A 237 71.15 59.04 -29.35
N LEU A 238 70.73 59.47 -28.16
CA LEU A 238 71.19 60.73 -27.55
C LEU A 238 72.70 60.71 -27.25
N GLU A 239 73.23 59.58 -26.78
CA GLU A 239 74.67 59.37 -26.60
C GLU A 239 75.41 59.38 -27.93
N ALA A 240 74.88 58.73 -28.98
CA ALA A 240 75.46 58.74 -30.32
C ALA A 240 75.53 60.17 -30.89
N SER A 241 74.42 60.93 -30.88
CA SER A 241 74.43 62.31 -31.37
C SER A 241 75.31 63.24 -30.53
N ARG A 242 75.45 62.99 -29.22
CA ARG A 242 76.43 63.70 -28.39
C ARG A 242 77.87 63.38 -28.83
N LEU A 243 78.21 62.12 -29.05
CA LEU A 243 79.53 61.70 -29.51
C LEU A 243 79.84 62.19 -30.94
N GLU A 244 78.81 62.31 -31.79
CA GLU A 244 78.94 62.96 -33.10
C GLU A 244 79.29 64.44 -32.97
N HIS A 245 78.66 65.16 -32.04
CA HIS A 245 78.95 66.58 -31.81
C HIS A 245 80.32 66.79 -31.13
N GLU A 246 80.71 65.94 -30.19
CA GLU A 246 82.07 65.93 -29.60
C GLU A 246 83.14 65.65 -30.68
N LYS A 247 82.87 64.72 -31.61
CA LYS A 247 83.70 64.48 -32.80
C LYS A 247 83.75 65.69 -33.73
N GLU A 248 82.63 66.35 -34.02
CA GLU A 248 82.59 67.58 -34.85
C GLU A 248 83.44 68.69 -34.23
N LEU A 249 83.36 68.89 -32.92
CA LEU A 249 84.20 69.83 -32.18
C LEU A 249 85.68 69.48 -32.34
N CYS A 250 86.11 68.25 -32.02
CA CYS A 250 87.50 67.81 -32.21
C CYS A 250 87.97 67.94 -33.67
N GLN A 251 87.09 67.69 -34.64
CA GLN A 251 87.40 67.82 -36.06
C GLN A 251 87.54 69.29 -36.49
N SER A 252 86.78 70.20 -35.88
CA SER A 252 86.92 71.65 -36.04
C SER A 252 88.22 72.19 -35.41
N GLU A 253 88.63 71.66 -34.25
CA GLU A 253 89.89 71.97 -33.59
C GLU A 253 91.09 71.52 -34.42
N LEU A 254 91.06 70.29 -34.96
CA LEU A 254 92.08 69.80 -35.89
C LEU A 254 92.19 70.68 -37.15
N ASP A 255 91.08 71.14 -37.71
CA ASP A 255 91.11 72.09 -38.83
C ASP A 255 91.53 73.51 -38.41
N GLY A 256 91.32 73.90 -37.16
CA GLY A 256 91.94 75.07 -36.53
C GLY A 256 93.46 74.94 -36.50
N GLN A 257 93.98 73.87 -35.90
CA GLN A 257 95.42 73.56 -35.85
C GLN A 257 96.04 73.45 -37.24
N ARG A 258 95.32 72.93 -38.25
CA ARG A 258 95.76 72.91 -39.66
C ARG A 258 95.75 74.29 -40.33
N LYS A 259 94.94 75.25 -39.87
CA LYS A 259 94.96 76.65 -40.32
C LYS A 259 96.11 77.40 -39.66
N GLU A 260 96.28 77.24 -38.35
CA GLU A 260 97.42 77.78 -37.60
C GLU A 260 98.75 77.23 -38.11
N GLY A 261 98.84 75.92 -38.38
CA GLY A 261 100.02 75.29 -38.96
C GLY A 261 100.41 75.94 -40.29
N ARG A 262 99.44 76.13 -41.19
CA ARG A 262 99.63 76.88 -42.45
C ARG A 262 99.95 78.36 -42.24
N GLN A 263 99.60 78.96 -41.10
CA GLN A 263 100.05 80.32 -40.75
C GLN A 263 101.49 80.32 -40.23
N ARG A 264 101.85 79.42 -39.31
CA ARG A 264 103.21 79.19 -38.82
C ARG A 264 104.17 78.84 -39.96
N GLU A 265 103.71 78.10 -40.98
CA GLU A 265 104.47 77.84 -42.22
C GLU A 265 104.72 79.12 -43.04
N ARG A 266 103.72 80.00 -43.19
CA ARG A 266 103.88 81.29 -43.89
C ARG A 266 104.79 82.24 -43.11
N GLU A 267 104.72 82.24 -41.78
CA GLU A 267 105.59 83.01 -40.91
C GLU A 267 107.02 82.46 -40.93
N ALA A 268 107.20 81.13 -40.89
CA ALA A 268 108.48 80.49 -41.12
C ALA A 268 109.03 80.74 -42.53
N ALA A 269 108.19 80.85 -43.56
CA ALA A 269 108.59 81.22 -44.91
C ALA A 269 109.05 82.69 -44.99
N ARG A 270 108.35 83.62 -44.32
CA ARG A 270 108.79 85.02 -44.18
C ARG A 270 110.12 85.11 -43.42
N LEU A 271 110.28 84.37 -42.33
CA LEU A 271 111.52 84.30 -41.56
C LEU A 271 112.66 83.68 -42.37
N ARG A 272 112.40 82.65 -43.19
CA ARG A 272 113.36 82.11 -44.16
C ARG A 272 113.73 83.15 -45.23
N GLN A 273 112.77 83.90 -45.76
CA GLN A 273 113.03 84.96 -46.75
C GLN A 273 113.83 86.13 -46.15
N GLN A 274 113.60 86.46 -44.86
CA GLN A 274 114.43 87.40 -44.10
C GLN A 274 115.83 86.83 -43.83
N LEU A 275 115.95 85.56 -43.45
CA LEU A 275 117.24 84.90 -43.31
C LEU A 275 118.00 84.92 -44.64
N GLU A 276 117.36 84.57 -45.75
CA GLU A 276 117.94 84.66 -47.10
C GLU A 276 118.34 86.09 -47.51
N SER A 277 117.57 87.11 -47.12
CA SER A 277 117.97 88.50 -47.41
C SER A 277 119.15 88.94 -46.54
N THR A 278 119.22 88.49 -45.28
CA THR A 278 120.38 88.72 -44.41
C THR A 278 121.61 87.91 -44.83
N THR A 279 121.48 86.66 -45.32
CA THR A 279 122.62 85.93 -45.87
C THR A 279 123.08 86.53 -47.19
N ARG A 280 122.19 86.97 -48.09
CA ARG A 280 122.59 87.74 -49.29
C ARG A 280 123.26 89.08 -48.94
N ALA A 281 122.81 89.75 -47.88
CA ALA A 281 123.47 90.96 -47.37
C ALA A 281 124.85 90.67 -46.76
N LEU A 282 124.99 89.57 -46.00
CA LEU A 282 126.25 89.08 -45.45
C LEU A 282 127.19 88.50 -46.52
N GLU A 283 126.66 87.95 -47.61
CA GLU A 283 127.41 87.55 -48.79
C GLU A 283 127.93 88.78 -49.53
N HIS A 284 127.12 89.82 -49.68
CA HIS A 284 127.55 91.10 -50.25
C HIS A 284 128.55 91.84 -49.31
N SER A 285 128.46 91.67 -47.99
CA SER A 285 129.49 92.18 -47.06
C SER A 285 130.76 91.32 -47.09
N ASN A 286 130.65 89.99 -47.25
CA ASN A 286 131.79 89.09 -47.47
C ASN A 286 132.45 89.31 -48.84
N GLN A 287 131.70 89.67 -49.88
CA GLN A 287 132.25 90.06 -51.18
C GLN A 287 132.97 91.40 -51.08
N ARG A 288 132.45 92.36 -50.30
CA ARG A 288 133.17 93.60 -49.96
C ARG A 288 134.43 93.33 -49.12
N ALA A 289 134.37 92.44 -48.13
CA ALA A 289 135.55 92.01 -47.37
C ALA A 289 136.57 91.29 -48.27
N ARG A 290 136.13 90.46 -49.22
CA ARG A 290 137.00 89.79 -50.21
C ARG A 290 137.58 90.76 -51.25
N ALA A 291 136.88 91.85 -51.56
CA ALA A 291 137.42 92.94 -52.37
C ALA A 291 138.52 93.69 -51.61
N LEU A 292 138.30 94.04 -50.34
CA LEU A 292 139.30 94.65 -49.47
C LEU A 292 140.51 93.71 -49.23
N ASP A 293 140.29 92.40 -49.05
CA ASP A 293 141.34 91.36 -49.05
C ASP A 293 142.12 91.34 -50.38
N SER A 294 141.47 91.60 -51.51
CA SER A 294 142.12 91.61 -52.83
C SER A 294 142.97 92.86 -53.06
N GLU A 295 142.55 94.01 -52.51
CA GLU A 295 143.35 95.23 -52.45
C GLU A 295 144.55 95.04 -51.49
N HIS A 296 144.34 94.42 -50.32
CA HIS A 296 145.41 94.04 -49.40
C HIS A 296 146.39 92.99 -49.96
N ARG A 297 146.01 92.20 -50.99
CA ARG A 297 146.88 91.17 -51.59
C ARG A 297 147.89 91.67 -52.62
N TYR A 298 147.83 92.93 -53.04
CA TYR A 298 148.89 93.53 -53.86
C TYR A 298 150.10 94.04 -53.07
N LEU A 299 150.04 94.03 -51.72
CA LEU A 299 151.12 94.48 -50.83
C LEU A 299 151.37 93.52 -49.65
N GLN A 300 151.86 92.30 -49.93
CA GLN A 300 153.11 91.76 -49.34
C GLN A 300 153.39 90.34 -49.84
N SER A 301 154.67 90.05 -50.16
CA SER A 301 155.10 88.77 -50.74
C SER A 301 155.86 87.87 -49.75
N TYR A 302 155.73 86.56 -49.94
CA TYR A 302 156.53 85.44 -49.40
C TYR A 302 156.59 85.22 -47.87
N CYS A 303 155.91 84.16 -47.40
CA CYS A 303 156.53 82.96 -46.79
C CYS A 303 155.50 81.80 -46.59
N LEU A 304 155.97 80.59 -46.32
CA LEU A 304 155.22 79.30 -46.24
C LEU A 304 155.85 78.42 -45.13
N PRO A 305 155.43 77.15 -44.87
CA PRO A 305 154.13 76.55 -44.52
C PRO A 305 154.22 76.06 -43.02
N PRO A 306 153.90 74.81 -42.52
CA PRO A 306 152.97 73.73 -42.92
C PRO A 306 152.12 73.04 -41.79
N PHE A 307 151.10 72.28 -42.23
CA PHE A 307 150.56 71.02 -41.63
C PHE A 307 149.69 70.97 -40.35
N CYS A 308 149.09 69.79 -40.12
CA CYS A 308 147.89 69.52 -39.31
C CYS A 308 148.14 68.47 -38.20
N PHE A 309 147.26 68.36 -37.17
CA PHE A 309 146.47 67.12 -36.85
C PHE A 309 145.61 67.19 -35.56
N LEU A 310 144.64 66.26 -35.46
CA LEU A 310 143.84 65.80 -34.30
C LEU A 310 142.90 66.83 -33.59
N GLN A 311 141.88 66.44 -32.79
CA GLN A 311 140.80 65.42 -32.88
C GLN A 311 140.25 65.13 -31.47
N ILE A 312 138.95 65.39 -31.22
CA ILE A 312 138.17 64.74 -30.15
C ILE A 312 136.78 64.35 -30.70
N LEU A 313 136.34 63.15 -30.29
CA LEU A 313 135.05 62.45 -30.40
C LEU A 313 133.81 63.31 -30.74
N VAL A 314 132.82 62.89 -31.56
CA VAL A 314 132.33 61.56 -31.99
C VAL A 314 131.79 60.64 -30.88
N PHE A 315 130.46 60.53 -30.77
CA PHE A 315 129.83 59.21 -30.66
C PHE A 315 128.41 59.19 -31.28
N LYS A 316 128.07 58.10 -31.96
CA LYS A 316 126.68 57.76 -32.36
C LYS A 316 126.12 56.77 -31.35
N HIS A 317 124.82 56.82 -31.07
CA HIS A 317 123.98 55.62 -31.18
C HIS A 317 122.50 55.97 -31.36
N CYS A 318 121.73 55.01 -31.84
CA CYS A 318 120.29 55.11 -32.02
C CYS A 318 119.55 54.27 -30.97
N ASN A 319 118.22 54.47 -30.92
CA ASN A 319 117.22 53.50 -30.43
C ASN A 319 117.07 53.39 -28.88
N PRO A 320 115.94 52.85 -28.36
CA PRO A 320 114.71 53.64 -28.26
C PRO A 320 113.97 53.49 -26.90
N PHE A 321 112.78 54.10 -26.81
CA PHE A 321 111.75 53.92 -25.77
C PHE A 321 112.04 54.59 -24.42
N CYS A 322 110.98 55.13 -23.78
CA CYS A 322 111.01 55.88 -22.51
C CYS A 322 111.78 57.23 -22.57
N LEU A 323 111.35 58.35 -21.97
CA LEU A 323 110.18 58.70 -21.15
C LEU A 323 109.61 60.03 -21.70
N SER A 324 108.33 60.25 -22.05
CA SER A 324 107.06 59.55 -21.79
C SER A 324 106.52 59.58 -20.35
N TYR A 325 107.15 60.33 -19.44
CA TYR A 325 106.61 60.60 -18.10
C TYR A 325 106.42 62.10 -17.81
N GLN A 326 107.24 62.97 -18.43
CA GLN A 326 107.16 64.41 -18.18
C GLN A 326 105.95 65.04 -18.90
N ASP A 327 105.74 64.71 -20.18
CA ASP A 327 104.53 65.14 -20.92
C ASP A 327 103.25 64.58 -20.29
N LEU A 328 103.30 63.32 -19.82
CA LEU A 328 102.20 62.66 -19.13
C LEU A 328 101.86 63.36 -17.80
N SER A 329 102.86 63.87 -17.07
CA SER A 329 102.63 64.67 -15.86
C SER A 329 102.00 66.05 -16.16
N SER A 330 102.41 66.72 -17.25
CA SER A 330 101.78 67.98 -17.67
C SER A 330 100.37 67.79 -18.26
N GLU A 331 100.11 66.71 -18.99
CA GLU A 331 98.77 66.37 -19.46
C GLU A 331 97.88 65.86 -18.32
N GLN A 332 98.43 65.21 -17.29
CA GLN A 332 97.68 64.87 -16.07
C GLN A 332 97.31 66.12 -15.27
N ALA A 333 98.18 67.14 -15.22
CA ALA A 333 97.85 68.44 -14.64
C ALA A 333 96.77 69.18 -15.45
N ARG A 334 96.90 69.24 -16.78
CA ARG A 334 95.87 69.81 -17.68
C ARG A 334 94.56 69.05 -17.61
N SER A 335 94.59 67.72 -17.50
CA SER A 335 93.41 66.89 -17.33
C SER A 335 92.72 67.18 -16.00
N GLN A 336 93.47 67.47 -14.93
CA GLN A 336 92.90 67.95 -13.67
C GLN A 336 92.27 69.34 -13.80
N GLU A 337 92.94 70.32 -14.43
CA GLU A 337 92.38 71.65 -14.71
C GLU A 337 91.12 71.57 -15.59
N LEU A 338 91.15 70.80 -16.67
CA LEU A 338 89.99 70.53 -17.54
C LEU A 338 88.89 69.80 -16.78
N SER A 339 89.19 68.88 -15.87
CA SER A 339 88.16 68.24 -15.04
C SER A 339 87.53 69.21 -14.04
N ALA A 340 88.31 70.17 -13.51
CA ALA A 340 87.80 71.22 -12.63
C ALA A 340 86.92 72.21 -13.40
N GLU A 341 87.30 72.56 -14.64
CA GLU A 341 86.49 73.42 -15.51
C GLU A 341 85.25 72.69 -16.03
N VAL A 342 85.32 71.38 -16.35
CA VAL A 342 84.15 70.56 -16.67
C VAL A 342 83.21 70.43 -15.48
N GLN A 343 83.71 70.31 -14.24
CA GLN A 343 82.86 70.37 -13.04
C GLN A 343 82.27 71.77 -12.80
N HIS A 344 82.98 72.83 -13.15
CA HIS A 344 82.51 74.22 -13.06
C HIS A 344 81.43 74.53 -14.11
N LEU A 345 81.62 74.07 -15.35
CA LEU A 345 80.64 74.10 -16.43
C LEU A 345 79.44 73.19 -16.12
N SER A 346 79.64 72.01 -15.55
CA SER A 346 78.56 71.13 -15.08
C SER A 346 77.74 71.79 -13.97
N ARG A 347 78.38 72.46 -12.99
CA ARG A 347 77.69 73.27 -11.98
C ARG A 347 76.93 74.44 -12.59
N LYS A 348 77.51 75.16 -13.57
CA LYS A 348 76.82 76.21 -14.34
C LYS A 348 75.65 75.68 -15.16
N LEU A 349 75.76 74.48 -15.73
CA LEU A 349 74.71 73.85 -16.52
C LEU A 349 73.58 73.35 -15.63
N GLN A 350 73.87 72.80 -14.45
CA GLN A 350 72.87 72.50 -13.41
C GLN A 350 72.18 73.78 -12.90
N GLN A 351 72.91 74.89 -12.79
CA GLN A 351 72.37 76.19 -12.41
C GLN A 351 71.48 76.78 -13.50
N ALA A 352 71.90 76.73 -14.77
CA ALA A 352 71.10 77.12 -15.93
C ALA A 352 69.89 76.20 -16.13
N GLU A 353 69.99 74.90 -15.83
CA GLU A 353 68.85 73.98 -15.79
C GLU A 353 67.87 74.34 -14.66
N ALA A 354 68.37 74.73 -13.49
CA ALA A 354 67.51 75.17 -12.39
C ALA A 354 66.80 76.48 -12.74
N GLU A 355 67.51 77.43 -13.35
CA GLU A 355 66.95 78.66 -13.91
C GLU A 355 65.91 78.35 -14.99
N LEU A 356 66.20 77.44 -15.94
CA LEU A 356 65.26 76.97 -16.96
C LEU A 356 64.02 76.29 -16.33
N LYS A 357 64.19 75.49 -15.26
CA LYS A 357 63.09 74.86 -14.51
C LYS A 357 62.24 75.91 -13.78
N THR A 358 62.83 76.99 -13.25
CA THR A 358 62.04 78.13 -12.74
C THR A 358 61.36 78.93 -13.85
N ALA A 359 62.01 79.05 -15.02
CA ALA A 359 61.44 79.72 -16.19
C ALA A 359 60.26 78.96 -16.77
N THR A 360 60.34 77.62 -16.91
CA THR A 360 59.21 76.79 -17.36
C THR A 360 58.08 76.76 -16.33
N VAL A 361 58.38 76.73 -15.02
CA VAL A 361 57.33 76.93 -13.99
C VAL A 361 56.68 78.32 -14.13
N SER A 362 57.44 79.38 -14.40
CA SER A 362 56.87 80.72 -14.64
C SER A 362 56.07 80.81 -15.94
N LEU A 363 56.48 80.07 -16.98
CA LEU A 363 55.79 79.98 -18.26
C LEU A 363 54.47 79.22 -18.10
N ASN A 364 54.47 78.09 -17.41
CA ASN A 364 53.26 77.32 -17.09
C ASN A 364 52.30 78.18 -16.26
N GLN A 365 52.78 78.89 -15.23
CA GLN A 365 51.97 79.87 -14.50
C GLN A 365 51.47 81.04 -15.37
N SER A 366 52.11 81.35 -16.50
CA SER A 366 51.63 82.33 -17.47
C SER A 366 50.59 81.73 -18.43
N GLN A 367 50.73 80.44 -18.78
CA GLN A 367 49.77 79.68 -19.57
C GLN A 367 48.48 79.44 -18.77
N GLU A 368 48.56 79.02 -17.50
CA GLU A 368 47.42 78.95 -16.58
C GLU A 368 46.70 80.31 -16.45
N LYS A 369 47.45 81.42 -16.41
CA LYS A 369 46.87 82.77 -16.41
C LYS A 369 46.20 83.09 -17.74
N LEU A 370 46.81 82.77 -18.88
CA LEU A 370 46.23 82.93 -20.22
C LEU A 370 44.99 82.05 -20.44
N GLU A 371 44.97 80.83 -19.92
CA GLU A 371 43.80 79.94 -19.92
C GLU A 371 42.70 80.48 -19.02
N SER A 372 43.03 80.98 -17.82
CA SER A 372 42.05 81.67 -16.96
C SER A 372 41.49 82.95 -17.59
N LEU A 373 42.25 83.59 -18.48
CA LEU A 373 41.82 84.76 -19.26
C LEU A 373 41.00 84.33 -20.48
N SER A 374 41.37 83.26 -21.18
CA SER A 374 40.60 82.67 -22.29
C SER A 374 39.25 82.12 -21.82
N LEU A 375 39.20 81.48 -20.64
CA LEU A 375 37.96 81.01 -20.02
C LEU A 375 37.05 82.18 -19.60
N ARG A 376 37.65 83.31 -19.18
CA ARG A 376 36.92 84.57 -18.96
C ARG A 376 36.45 85.21 -20.27
N LEU A 377 37.28 85.20 -21.31
CA LEU A 377 36.95 85.76 -22.63
C LEU A 377 35.77 85.01 -23.25
N LYS A 378 35.82 83.68 -23.28
CA LYS A 378 34.73 82.79 -23.71
C LYS A 378 33.45 83.01 -22.90
N LYS A 379 33.59 83.29 -21.60
CA LYS A 379 32.45 83.61 -20.72
C LYS A 379 31.84 84.99 -21.02
N SER A 380 32.63 85.99 -21.42
CA SER A 380 32.10 87.28 -21.91
C SER A 380 31.54 87.19 -23.34
N GLU A 381 32.16 86.41 -24.24
CA GLU A 381 31.67 86.16 -25.60
C GLU A 381 30.31 85.43 -25.56
N SER A 382 30.15 84.46 -24.65
CA SER A 382 28.86 83.78 -24.41
C SER A 382 27.74 84.67 -23.86
N LEU A 383 28.04 85.92 -23.47
CA LEU A 383 27.07 86.89 -22.99
C LEU A 383 26.70 87.97 -24.02
N LEU A 384 27.39 88.03 -25.17
CA LEU A 384 27.17 89.09 -26.19
C LEU A 384 26.53 88.59 -27.50
N HIS A 385 26.25 87.29 -27.63
CA HIS A 385 25.72 86.69 -28.86
C HIS A 385 24.19 86.52 -28.92
N LEU A 386 23.43 87.14 -28.01
CA LEU A 386 21.96 87.00 -27.95
C LEU A 386 21.16 88.29 -28.25
N GLU A 387 21.80 89.40 -28.67
CA GLU A 387 21.09 90.61 -29.09
C GLU A 387 21.42 91.09 -30.50
N GLN A 388 20.40 90.97 -31.35
CA GLN A 388 19.92 91.96 -32.33
C GLN A 388 20.76 92.30 -33.58
N ASN A 389 20.15 91.98 -34.72
CA ASN A 389 20.39 92.59 -36.03
C ASN A 389 20.26 94.13 -35.99
N SER A 390 20.99 94.88 -36.83
CA SER A 390 20.41 95.52 -38.05
C SER A 390 21.27 96.63 -38.71
N ASN A 391 21.17 96.68 -40.06
CA ASN A 391 21.19 97.84 -40.98
C ASN A 391 22.39 98.82 -41.18
N SER A 392 22.66 99.03 -42.49
CA SER A 392 22.86 100.31 -43.24
C SER A 392 24.14 101.19 -43.15
N GLU A 393 24.87 101.22 -44.27
CA GLU A 393 25.22 102.38 -45.14
C GLU A 393 26.20 103.53 -44.76
N SER A 394 27.23 103.69 -45.64
CA SER A 394 27.69 104.93 -46.33
C SER A 394 28.89 105.81 -45.86
N SER A 395 29.72 106.16 -46.86
CA SER A 395 30.40 107.44 -47.19
C SER A 395 31.68 108.03 -46.50
N ASP A 396 32.71 108.23 -47.37
CA ASP A 396 33.41 109.50 -47.72
C ASP A 396 34.61 110.14 -46.93
N ASN A 397 35.78 110.12 -47.59
CA ASN A 397 36.64 111.26 -48.04
C ASN A 397 37.74 111.99 -47.19
N VAL A 398 38.97 112.04 -47.81
CA VAL A 398 39.85 113.24 -48.08
C VAL A 398 40.95 113.74 -47.09
N HIS A 399 42.22 113.36 -47.39
CA HIS A 399 43.41 114.20 -47.78
C HIS A 399 44.14 115.19 -46.82
N ILE A 400 45.51 115.21 -46.87
CA ILE A 400 46.45 116.36 -47.12
C ILE A 400 47.95 115.97 -46.84
N CYS A 401 48.94 116.66 -47.46
CA CYS A 401 50.41 116.42 -47.41
C CYS A 401 51.17 117.58 -46.62
N PRO A 402 52.43 118.08 -46.86
CA PRO A 402 53.51 117.83 -47.87
C PRO A 402 55.03 118.06 -47.45
N THR A 403 55.95 118.18 -48.45
CA THR A 403 57.26 118.94 -48.51
C THR A 403 58.55 118.44 -47.78
N HIS A 404 59.83 118.75 -48.15
CA HIS A 404 60.49 119.56 -49.23
C HIS A 404 62.03 119.22 -49.43
N ALA A 405 62.60 119.49 -50.64
CA ALA A 405 63.95 120.07 -50.99
C ALA A 405 65.32 119.36 -50.63
N GLU A 406 66.53 119.61 -51.19
CA GLU A 406 67.10 120.17 -52.47
C GLU A 406 68.66 119.92 -52.59
N GLU A 407 69.33 120.46 -53.65
CA GLU A 407 70.81 120.73 -53.82
C GLU A 407 71.81 119.59 -54.22
N THR A 408 72.97 119.77 -54.93
CA THR A 408 73.62 120.88 -55.72
C THR A 408 74.77 120.40 -56.67
N SER A 409 75.11 121.22 -57.71
CA SER A 409 76.49 121.48 -58.27
C SER A 409 77.33 120.41 -59.02
N ARG A 410 78.31 120.71 -59.93
CA ARG A 410 78.57 121.85 -60.88
C ARG A 410 79.81 121.57 -61.80
N LEU A 411 80.12 122.52 -62.70
CA LEU A 411 81.38 122.77 -63.46
C LEU A 411 81.64 122.05 -64.81
N HIS A 412 82.66 122.55 -65.53
CA HIS A 412 82.76 122.66 -67.00
C HIS A 412 84.15 123.27 -67.39
N GLN A 413 84.82 122.84 -68.50
CA GLN A 413 85.71 123.64 -69.42
C GLN A 413 86.69 122.83 -70.32
N THR A 414 87.12 123.47 -71.43
CA THR A 414 88.17 123.14 -72.44
C THR A 414 89.42 124.05 -72.20
N PRO A 415 90.41 124.32 -73.11
CA PRO A 415 90.73 123.84 -74.46
C PRO A 415 92.24 123.48 -74.70
N GLU A 416 92.64 123.32 -75.98
CA GLU A 416 94.02 123.04 -76.43
C GLU A 416 94.83 124.26 -76.91
N ALA A 417 96.17 124.07 -76.96
CA ALA A 417 97.14 124.54 -77.96
C ALA A 417 97.45 126.06 -78.18
N GLY A 418 98.62 126.31 -78.79
CA GLY A 418 99.07 127.63 -79.25
C GLY A 418 100.50 127.64 -79.86
N LYS A 419 100.84 128.73 -80.56
CA LYS A 419 102.06 128.97 -81.42
C LYS A 419 102.02 128.28 -82.80
N GLY A 420 102.55 128.84 -83.89
CA GLY A 420 103.15 130.18 -84.15
C GLY A 420 103.97 130.18 -85.47
N HIS A 421 104.00 131.28 -86.26
CA HIS A 421 104.62 131.38 -87.60
C HIS A 421 105.38 132.73 -87.83
N ASP A 422 106.29 132.78 -88.82
CA ASP A 422 107.11 133.91 -89.36
C ASP A 422 107.89 133.40 -90.63
N VAL A 423 108.75 134.04 -91.46
CA VAL A 423 109.07 135.40 -92.04
C VAL A 423 110.29 135.18 -93.00
N SER A 424 110.69 135.89 -94.09
CA SER A 424 110.38 137.14 -94.85
C SER A 424 110.78 136.95 -96.36
N MET A 425 110.38 137.73 -97.38
CA MET A 425 110.85 139.06 -97.89
C MET A 425 112.37 139.20 -98.14
N THR A 426 112.96 139.78 -99.22
CA THR A 426 112.55 140.29 -100.57
C THR A 426 113.81 140.24 -101.52
N THR A 427 114.19 141.04 -102.55
CA THR A 427 113.84 142.37 -103.15
C THR A 427 114.47 142.55 -104.58
N GLY A 428 114.21 143.66 -105.30
CA GLY A 428 114.83 144.09 -106.59
C GLY A 428 114.57 145.59 -106.86
N LYS A 429 114.91 146.28 -107.97
CA LYS A 429 115.48 145.95 -109.31
C LYS A 429 116.18 147.23 -109.90
N THR A 430 117.03 147.14 -110.94
CA THR A 430 117.66 148.30 -111.66
C THR A 430 117.96 147.99 -113.16
N GLU A 431 118.69 148.84 -113.91
CA GLU A 431 118.25 149.99 -114.74
C GLU A 431 119.39 150.43 -115.71
N GLN A 432 119.12 150.91 -116.93
CA GLN A 432 119.76 152.09 -117.59
C GLN A 432 119.26 152.38 -119.04
N GLN A 433 118.40 153.41 -119.15
CA GLN A 433 118.36 154.53 -120.13
C GLN A 433 118.28 154.34 -121.69
N LEU A 434 117.62 155.35 -122.31
CA LEU A 434 117.57 155.74 -123.74
C LEU A 434 116.79 154.87 -124.76
N SER A 435 115.45 154.98 -124.76
CA SER A 435 114.63 155.38 -125.93
C SER A 435 113.16 155.59 -125.52
N GLN A 436 112.44 156.49 -126.19
CA GLN A 436 111.02 156.72 -125.91
C GLN A 436 110.12 155.62 -126.52
N GLU A 437 108.84 155.62 -126.13
CA GLU A 437 107.75 154.76 -126.65
C GLU A 437 107.82 153.26 -126.29
N ALA A 438 108.98 152.60 -126.34
CA ALA A 438 109.09 151.14 -126.17
C ALA A 438 108.89 150.60 -124.73
N LEU A 439 108.93 151.45 -123.70
CA LEU A 439 108.95 151.01 -122.29
C LEU A 439 107.59 151.03 -121.58
N LEU A 440 106.63 151.86 -122.02
CA LEU A 440 105.34 152.00 -121.32
C LEU A 440 104.43 150.76 -121.50
N SER A 441 104.39 150.19 -122.70
CA SER A 441 103.64 148.96 -123.01
C SER A 441 104.11 147.76 -122.19
N ARG A 442 105.44 147.63 -122.03
CA ARG A 442 106.08 146.52 -121.30
C ARG A 442 105.87 146.60 -119.78
N LEU A 443 105.66 147.80 -119.23
CA LEU A 443 105.32 147.97 -117.82
C LEU A 443 103.90 147.45 -117.53
N SER A 444 102.92 147.81 -118.37
CA SER A 444 101.52 147.36 -118.26
C SER A 444 101.42 145.83 -118.23
N GLN A 445 102.00 145.16 -119.22
CA GLN A 445 102.03 143.69 -119.30
C GLN A 445 102.65 143.02 -118.06
N SER A 446 103.64 143.65 -117.43
CA SER A 446 104.26 143.13 -116.20
C SER A 446 103.39 143.31 -114.96
N GLN A 447 102.57 144.36 -114.92
CA GLN A 447 101.60 144.62 -113.86
C GLN A 447 100.44 143.63 -113.97
N GLU A 448 99.85 143.50 -115.16
CA GLU A 448 98.78 142.54 -115.50
C GLU A 448 99.17 141.10 -115.12
N ALA A 449 100.40 140.66 -115.44
CA ALA A 449 100.90 139.35 -115.07
C ALA A 449 101.08 139.16 -113.55
N CYS A 450 101.48 140.21 -112.82
CA CYS A 450 101.56 140.15 -111.36
C CYS A 450 100.19 140.11 -110.69
N ASP A 451 99.21 140.82 -111.23
CA ASP A 451 97.85 140.83 -110.70
C ASP A 451 97.11 139.52 -111.00
N HIS A 452 97.31 138.92 -112.18
CA HIS A 452 96.81 137.59 -112.49
C HIS A 452 97.38 136.48 -111.57
N LEU A 453 98.65 136.57 -111.17
CA LEU A 453 99.22 135.64 -110.18
C LEU A 453 98.64 135.83 -108.77
N LYS A 454 98.20 137.05 -108.41
CA LYS A 454 97.43 137.28 -107.17
C LYS A 454 96.05 136.65 -107.28
N GLU A 455 95.34 136.85 -108.40
CA GLU A 455 94.03 136.23 -108.66
C GLU A 455 94.11 134.70 -108.54
N GLN A 456 95.15 134.07 -109.11
CA GLN A 456 95.38 132.63 -108.99
C GLN A 456 95.68 132.20 -107.53
N LEU A 457 96.52 132.92 -106.80
CA LEU A 457 96.79 132.64 -105.38
C LEU A 457 95.55 132.83 -104.49
N GLU A 458 94.71 133.82 -104.78
CA GLU A 458 93.44 134.02 -104.09
C GLU A 458 92.39 132.98 -104.49
N ALA A 459 92.35 132.56 -105.76
CA ALA A 459 91.50 131.45 -106.20
C ALA A 459 91.90 130.13 -105.51
N LEU A 460 93.20 129.86 -105.40
CA LEU A 460 93.71 128.73 -104.61
C LEU A 460 93.35 128.85 -103.13
N ARG A 461 93.49 130.04 -102.51
CA ARG A 461 93.03 130.26 -101.12
C ARG A 461 91.52 130.05 -100.94
N ARG A 462 90.69 130.58 -101.86
CA ARG A 462 89.24 130.33 -101.88
C ARG A 462 88.92 128.84 -102.04
N HIS A 463 89.70 128.12 -102.85
CA HIS A 463 89.54 126.68 -103.04
C HIS A 463 90.00 125.87 -101.81
N SER A 464 91.07 126.27 -101.12
CA SER A 464 91.48 125.67 -99.83
C SER A 464 90.47 125.94 -98.72
N LEU A 465 89.86 127.13 -98.69
CA LEU A 465 88.77 127.45 -97.76
C LEU A 465 87.52 126.62 -98.07
N SER A 466 87.11 126.53 -99.34
CA SER A 466 86.00 125.64 -99.75
C SER A 466 86.30 124.15 -99.48
N LEU A 467 87.57 123.74 -99.64
CA LEU A 467 88.23 122.58 -99.02
C LEU A 467 87.80 122.37 -97.55
N GLN A 468 88.16 123.34 -96.71
CA GLN A 468 87.96 123.32 -95.27
C GLN A 468 86.47 123.36 -94.87
N ASP A 469 85.65 124.15 -95.57
CA ASP A 469 84.20 124.23 -95.39
C ASP A 469 83.52 122.89 -95.76
N SER A 470 83.98 122.23 -96.82
CA SER A 470 83.51 120.89 -97.24
C SER A 470 83.90 119.83 -96.21
N CYS A 471 85.16 119.81 -95.76
CA CYS A 471 85.61 118.88 -94.73
C CYS A 471 84.89 119.08 -93.38
N THR A 472 84.67 120.32 -92.95
CA THR A 472 83.93 120.61 -91.71
C THR A 472 82.44 120.29 -91.84
N SER A 473 81.82 120.54 -93.00
CA SER A 473 80.43 120.13 -93.29
C SER A 473 80.27 118.59 -93.27
N LEU A 474 81.18 117.85 -93.90
CA LEU A 474 81.19 116.38 -93.82
C LEU A 474 81.43 115.89 -92.39
N GLN A 475 82.27 116.57 -91.61
CA GLN A 475 82.52 116.25 -90.21
C GLN A 475 81.29 116.50 -89.33
N THR A 476 80.56 117.62 -89.51
CA THR A 476 79.32 117.86 -88.75
C THR A 476 78.24 116.83 -89.10
N LEU A 477 78.05 116.52 -90.39
CA LEU A 477 77.09 115.49 -90.81
C LEU A 477 77.47 114.09 -90.30
N ASN A 478 78.76 113.76 -90.24
CA ASN A 478 79.23 112.52 -89.62
C ASN A 478 78.93 112.50 -88.11
N THR A 479 79.16 113.60 -87.37
CA THR A 479 78.78 113.68 -85.95
C THR A 479 77.27 113.64 -85.73
N GLN A 480 76.46 114.19 -86.64
CA GLN A 480 75.00 114.09 -86.60
C GLN A 480 74.57 112.63 -86.76
N LEU A 481 75.08 111.91 -87.77
CA LEU A 481 74.81 110.48 -87.95
C LEU A 481 75.27 109.63 -86.76
N GLN A 482 76.40 109.95 -86.12
CA GLN A 482 76.84 109.26 -84.89
C GLN A 482 75.90 109.52 -83.71
N VAL A 483 75.41 110.75 -83.53
CA VAL A 483 74.43 111.10 -82.49
C VAL A 483 73.07 110.45 -82.77
N GLU A 484 72.61 110.45 -84.04
CA GLU A 484 71.40 109.74 -84.45
C GLU A 484 71.52 108.24 -84.20
N GLN A 485 72.62 107.61 -84.63
CA GLN A 485 72.88 106.18 -84.40
C GLN A 485 72.96 105.85 -82.90
N ALA A 486 73.60 106.70 -82.08
CA ALA A 486 73.62 106.55 -80.64
C ALA A 486 72.22 106.69 -80.02
N SER A 487 71.39 107.61 -80.52
CA SER A 487 70.01 107.81 -80.07
C SER A 487 69.07 106.67 -80.48
N GLN A 488 69.25 106.12 -81.69
CA GLN A 488 68.50 104.96 -82.17
C GLN A 488 68.92 103.70 -81.40
N ASN A 489 70.22 103.53 -81.12
CA ASN A 489 70.71 102.44 -80.27
C ASN A 489 70.16 102.54 -78.83
N SER A 490 70.08 103.74 -78.25
CA SER A 490 69.52 103.91 -76.89
C SER A 490 68.01 103.72 -76.86
N GLN A 491 67.27 104.18 -77.88
CA GLN A 491 65.84 103.90 -78.05
C GLN A 491 65.59 102.40 -78.24
N HIS A 492 66.38 101.71 -79.06
CA HIS A 492 66.28 100.26 -79.27
C HIS A 492 66.59 99.48 -77.97
N ALA A 493 67.63 99.88 -77.23
CA ALA A 493 67.92 99.30 -75.91
C ALA A 493 66.78 99.53 -74.90
N ALA A 494 66.17 100.72 -74.89
CA ALA A 494 65.02 101.02 -74.04
C ALA A 494 63.75 100.25 -74.45
N VAL A 495 63.54 99.99 -75.73
CA VAL A 495 62.46 99.12 -76.23
C VAL A 495 62.72 97.67 -75.81
N LEU A 496 63.93 97.14 -76.01
CA LEU A 496 64.28 95.78 -75.58
C LEU A 496 64.14 95.59 -74.06
N ALA A 497 64.56 96.57 -73.25
CA ALA A 497 64.35 96.55 -71.80
C ALA A 497 62.86 96.51 -71.44
N ARG A 498 62.03 97.34 -72.10
CA ARG A 498 60.57 97.32 -71.90
C ARG A 498 59.91 96.03 -72.36
N CYS A 499 60.42 95.40 -73.43
CA CYS A 499 59.98 94.06 -73.85
C CYS A 499 60.30 93.02 -72.78
N SER A 500 61.54 92.93 -72.32
CA SER A 500 61.93 91.93 -71.29
C SER A 500 61.25 92.18 -69.94
N GLU A 501 61.00 93.43 -69.55
CA GLU A 501 60.13 93.77 -68.42
C GLU A 501 58.69 93.27 -68.63
N SER A 502 58.13 93.40 -69.83
CA SER A 502 56.78 92.93 -70.12
C SER A 502 56.68 91.40 -70.16
N GLU A 503 57.69 90.72 -70.71
CA GLU A 503 57.82 89.26 -70.70
C GLU A 503 57.95 88.73 -69.27
N ALA A 504 58.75 89.38 -68.43
CA ALA A 504 58.88 89.05 -67.01
C ALA A 504 57.56 89.24 -66.25
N ARG A 505 56.80 90.31 -66.54
CA ARG A 505 55.46 90.53 -65.96
C ARG A 505 54.45 89.48 -66.43
N CYS A 506 54.45 89.09 -67.70
CA CYS A 506 53.63 88.00 -68.21
C CYS A 506 53.98 86.67 -67.55
N ALA A 507 55.28 86.35 -67.41
CA ALA A 507 55.75 85.15 -66.73
C ALA A 507 55.37 85.12 -65.23
N ALA A 508 55.38 86.29 -64.56
CA ALA A 508 54.91 86.42 -63.18
C ALA A 508 53.40 86.18 -63.06
N LEU A 509 52.58 86.82 -63.89
CA LEU A 509 51.12 86.62 -63.93
C LEU A 509 50.74 85.18 -64.31
N GLU A 510 51.51 84.54 -65.19
CA GLU A 510 51.38 83.11 -65.47
C GLU A 510 51.72 82.24 -64.26
N ALA A 511 52.75 82.59 -63.49
CA ALA A 511 53.12 81.87 -62.27
C ALA A 511 52.05 82.03 -61.18
N GLU A 512 51.54 83.24 -60.97
CA GLU A 512 50.41 83.53 -60.08
C GLU A 512 49.16 82.74 -60.50
N SER A 513 48.80 82.75 -61.79
CA SER A 513 47.69 81.95 -62.33
C SER A 513 47.86 80.45 -62.06
N LYS A 514 49.08 79.92 -62.20
CA LYS A 514 49.42 78.52 -61.87
C LYS A 514 49.40 78.23 -60.36
N VAL A 515 49.60 79.22 -59.50
CA VAL A 515 49.40 79.11 -58.04
C VAL A 515 47.91 79.10 -57.70
N TRP A 516 47.13 80.07 -58.20
CA TRP A 516 45.67 80.12 -58.00
C TRP A 516 44.97 78.85 -58.52
N ALA A 517 45.45 78.25 -59.61
CA ALA A 517 44.95 76.97 -60.10
C ALA A 517 45.20 75.83 -59.09
N ARG A 518 46.41 75.73 -58.53
CA ARG A 518 46.74 74.73 -57.49
C ARG A 518 45.96 74.96 -56.21
N GLU A 519 45.85 76.20 -55.72
CA GLU A 519 45.06 76.51 -54.53
C GLU A 519 43.58 76.13 -54.73
N ARG A 520 43.04 76.34 -55.94
CA ARG A 520 41.71 75.88 -56.30
C ARG A 520 41.61 74.35 -56.27
N GLU A 521 42.55 73.63 -56.91
CA GLU A 521 42.60 72.17 -56.89
C GLU A 521 42.73 71.60 -55.47
N GLU A 522 43.58 72.18 -54.63
CA GLU A 522 43.73 71.83 -53.21
C GLU A 522 42.47 72.15 -52.39
N SER A 523 41.74 73.23 -52.70
CA SER A 523 40.48 73.55 -52.04
C SER A 523 39.38 72.54 -52.43
N VAL A 524 39.37 72.09 -53.68
CA VAL A 524 38.48 71.02 -54.16
C VAL A 524 38.85 69.70 -53.49
N ALA A 525 40.13 69.33 -53.44
CA ALA A 525 40.59 68.13 -52.74
C ALA A 525 40.21 68.14 -51.25
N ARG A 526 40.33 69.29 -50.57
CA ARG A 526 39.87 69.49 -49.18
C ARG A 526 38.35 69.33 -49.05
N MET A 527 37.55 69.92 -49.95
CA MET A 527 36.10 69.78 -49.95
C MET A 527 35.65 68.33 -50.23
N GLU A 528 36.30 67.63 -51.17
CA GLU A 528 35.99 66.23 -51.44
C GLU A 528 36.42 65.30 -50.30
N ALA A 529 37.53 65.58 -49.60
CA ALA A 529 37.93 64.83 -48.42
C ALA A 529 36.86 64.95 -47.32
N LEU A 530 36.42 66.18 -47.01
CA LEU A 530 35.31 66.43 -46.09
C LEU A 530 34.00 65.76 -46.56
N ARG A 531 33.73 65.72 -47.87
CA ARG A 531 32.55 65.02 -48.42
C ARG A 531 32.64 63.50 -48.19
N ARG A 532 33.80 62.88 -48.44
CA ARG A 532 34.05 61.46 -48.20
C ARG A 532 33.98 61.10 -46.71
N ASP A 533 34.42 62.00 -45.83
CA ASP A 533 34.30 61.80 -44.39
C ASP A 533 32.86 61.99 -43.89
N HIS A 534 32.09 62.91 -44.48
CA HIS A 534 30.65 62.98 -44.24
C HIS A 534 29.88 61.74 -44.74
N GLU A 535 30.23 61.22 -45.93
CA GLU A 535 29.71 59.94 -46.46
C GLU A 535 30.07 58.75 -45.55
N ARG A 536 31.28 58.71 -44.99
CA ARG A 536 31.69 57.71 -43.98
C ARG A 536 30.88 57.84 -42.68
N MET A 537 30.73 59.05 -42.16
CA MET A 537 29.99 59.29 -40.92
C MET A 537 28.50 58.97 -41.06
N THR A 538 27.87 59.35 -42.17
CA THR A 538 26.46 59.01 -42.44
C THR A 538 26.25 57.51 -42.66
N ALA A 539 27.18 56.83 -43.33
CA ALA A 539 27.15 55.36 -43.44
C ALA A 539 27.38 54.64 -42.09
N LEU A 540 28.10 55.25 -41.15
CA LEU A 540 28.22 54.75 -39.77
C LEU A 540 26.94 55.01 -38.96
N GLN A 541 26.33 56.19 -39.09
CA GLN A 541 25.05 56.51 -38.45
C GLN A 541 23.94 55.54 -38.89
N GLN A 542 23.81 55.29 -40.19
CA GLN A 542 22.82 54.34 -40.73
C GLN A 542 23.02 52.90 -40.21
N ARG A 543 24.27 52.48 -39.99
CA ARG A 543 24.57 51.16 -39.37
C ARG A 543 24.16 51.15 -37.90
N GLN A 544 24.50 52.19 -37.15
CA GLN A 544 24.12 52.33 -35.75
C GLN A 544 22.59 52.41 -35.55
N GLU A 545 21.88 53.07 -36.48
CA GLU A 545 20.42 53.11 -36.51
C GLU A 545 19.84 51.70 -36.68
N VAL A 546 20.29 50.93 -37.68
CA VAL A 546 19.86 49.54 -37.90
C VAL A 546 20.25 48.61 -36.74
N GLU A 547 21.46 48.74 -36.19
CA GLU A 547 21.90 47.97 -35.01
C GLU A 547 21.03 48.26 -33.78
N LEU A 548 20.59 49.51 -33.59
CA LEU A 548 19.67 49.90 -32.51
C LEU A 548 18.24 49.41 -32.76
N GLU A 549 17.73 49.48 -34.00
CA GLU A 549 16.43 48.90 -34.37
C GLU A 549 16.41 47.39 -34.14
N GLU A 550 17.45 46.67 -34.58
CA GLU A 550 17.61 45.24 -34.29
C GLU A 550 17.64 44.94 -32.79
N LEU A 551 18.30 45.77 -31.96
CA LEU A 551 18.33 45.60 -30.51
C LEU A 551 16.97 45.89 -29.85
N LEU A 552 16.22 46.86 -30.36
CA LEU A 552 14.85 47.15 -29.92
C LEU A 552 13.90 46.00 -30.27
N ASP A 553 14.04 45.40 -31.45
CA ASP A 553 13.26 44.22 -31.87
C ASP A 553 13.63 42.96 -31.07
N LYS A 554 14.92 42.68 -30.87
CA LYS A 554 15.38 41.60 -29.97
C LYS A 554 14.83 41.81 -28.56
N HIS A 555 14.77 43.05 -28.07
CA HIS A 555 14.18 43.37 -26.78
C HIS A 555 12.64 43.23 -26.78
N SER A 556 11.95 43.58 -27.86
CA SER A 556 10.49 43.42 -27.98
C SER A 556 10.08 41.94 -27.99
N GLN A 557 10.84 41.11 -28.71
CA GLN A 557 10.73 39.65 -28.74
C GLN A 557 11.04 39.01 -27.39
N LEU A 558 12.10 39.46 -26.70
CA LEU A 558 12.38 38.99 -25.34
C LEU A 558 11.28 39.39 -24.35
N ARG A 559 10.66 40.57 -24.48
CA ARG A 559 9.51 40.97 -23.65
C ARG A 559 8.26 40.13 -23.94
N SER A 560 7.96 39.81 -25.20
CA SER A 560 6.80 38.96 -25.54
C SER A 560 7.01 37.51 -25.10
N ASN A 561 8.22 36.97 -25.28
CA ASN A 561 8.59 35.63 -24.80
C ASN A 561 8.52 35.53 -23.27
N ASN A 562 9.01 36.53 -22.52
CA ASN A 562 8.87 36.54 -21.05
C ASN A 562 7.38 36.55 -20.64
N ARG A 563 6.55 37.40 -21.23
CA ARG A 563 5.09 37.41 -20.97
C ARG A 563 4.42 36.08 -21.28
N SER A 564 4.86 35.38 -22.33
CA SER A 564 4.38 34.05 -22.69
C SER A 564 4.78 32.99 -21.65
N LEU A 565 6.04 32.99 -21.23
CA LEU A 565 6.55 32.10 -20.20
C LEU A 565 5.88 32.35 -18.83
N GLU A 566 5.65 33.61 -18.44
CA GLU A 566 4.89 33.92 -17.23
C GLU A 566 3.43 33.44 -17.32
N ALA A 567 2.79 33.53 -18.49
CA ALA A 567 1.44 33.02 -18.69
C ALA A 567 1.38 31.49 -18.56
N GLN A 568 2.34 30.80 -19.17
CA GLN A 568 2.52 29.35 -19.02
C GLN A 568 2.81 28.96 -17.56
N HIS A 569 3.61 29.74 -16.83
CA HIS A 569 3.86 29.51 -15.40
C HIS A 569 2.57 29.60 -14.57
N ARG A 570 1.75 30.64 -14.79
CA ARG A 570 0.46 30.82 -14.11
C ARG A 570 -0.54 29.72 -14.48
N GLU A 571 -0.53 29.23 -15.72
CA GLU A 571 -1.34 28.09 -16.14
C GLU A 571 -0.89 26.78 -15.48
N LEU A 572 0.42 26.54 -15.39
CA LEU A 572 0.98 25.38 -14.67
C LEU A 572 0.70 25.45 -13.15
N GLU A 573 0.76 26.62 -12.54
CA GLU A 573 0.33 26.83 -11.15
C GLU A 573 -1.15 26.56 -10.94
N ALA A 574 -2.02 26.93 -11.90
CA ALA A 574 -3.46 26.65 -11.83
C ALA A 574 -3.71 25.13 -11.92
N ARG A 575 -3.15 24.46 -12.94
CA ARG A 575 -3.22 23.00 -13.11
C ARG A 575 -2.64 22.24 -11.92
N TYR A 576 -1.58 22.76 -11.29
CA TYR A 576 -1.02 22.17 -10.07
C TYR A 576 -2.01 22.26 -8.89
N LYS A 577 -2.69 23.40 -8.70
CA LYS A 577 -3.73 23.56 -7.67
C LYS A 577 -4.91 22.62 -7.95
N GLU A 578 -5.40 22.56 -9.18
CA GLU A 578 -6.45 21.63 -9.62
C GLU A 578 -6.09 20.16 -9.34
N LEU A 579 -4.84 19.76 -9.56
CA LEU A 579 -4.35 18.41 -9.25
C LEU A 579 -4.22 18.14 -7.74
N VAL A 580 -3.87 19.16 -6.93
CA VAL A 580 -3.85 19.06 -5.47
C VAL A 580 -5.27 18.96 -4.91
N ASP A 581 -6.20 19.78 -5.38
CA ASP A 581 -7.62 19.75 -4.99
C ASP A 581 -8.31 18.46 -5.46
N GLY A 582 -7.96 17.95 -6.64
CA GLY A 582 -8.38 16.64 -7.11
C GLY A 582 -7.83 15.50 -6.24
N LYS A 583 -6.58 15.62 -5.77
CA LYS A 583 -5.97 14.63 -4.86
C LYS A 583 -6.64 14.62 -3.48
N THR A 584 -6.91 15.78 -2.86
CA THR A 584 -7.59 15.82 -1.56
C THR A 584 -8.99 15.23 -1.65
N GLN A 585 -9.76 15.57 -2.68
CA GLN A 585 -11.07 14.96 -2.94
C GLN A 585 -11.04 13.45 -3.21
N LEU A 586 -9.93 12.89 -3.71
CA LEU A 586 -9.77 11.45 -3.86
C LEU A 586 -9.42 10.78 -2.52
N GLU A 587 -8.56 11.41 -1.71
CA GLU A 587 -8.29 10.94 -0.35
C GLU A 587 -9.54 10.99 0.54
N ASP A 588 -10.41 11.99 0.39
CA ASP A 588 -11.67 12.08 1.13
C ASP A 588 -12.64 10.95 0.74
N ARG A 589 -12.78 10.64 -0.54
CA ARG A 589 -13.56 9.48 -1.00
C ARG A 589 -12.95 8.15 -0.56
N GLU A 590 -11.62 8.06 -0.46
CA GLU A 590 -10.95 6.88 0.10
C GLU A 590 -11.21 6.73 1.62
N ARG A 591 -11.25 7.85 2.37
CA ARG A 591 -11.68 7.87 3.79
C ARG A 591 -13.13 7.41 3.93
N GLU A 592 -14.05 7.93 3.11
CA GLU A 592 -15.46 7.52 3.09
C GLU A 592 -15.63 6.01 2.80
N ILE A 593 -14.96 5.50 1.77
CA ILE A 593 -15.01 4.07 1.40
C ILE A 593 -14.42 3.18 2.51
N ASN A 594 -13.36 3.62 3.20
CA ASN A 594 -12.78 2.86 4.30
C ASN A 594 -13.69 2.86 5.54
N LEU A 595 -14.34 3.98 5.88
CA LEU A 595 -15.35 4.03 6.94
C LEU A 595 -16.54 3.11 6.63
N GLN A 596 -17.05 3.12 5.39
CA GLN A 596 -18.13 2.21 4.97
C GLN A 596 -17.73 0.73 5.06
N ARG A 597 -16.45 0.39 4.84
CA ARG A 597 -15.92 -0.97 5.04
C ARG A 597 -15.87 -1.35 6.52
N GLU A 598 -15.35 -0.47 7.37
CA GLU A 598 -15.33 -0.68 8.83
C GLU A 598 -16.75 -0.82 9.40
N GLU A 599 -17.70 -0.04 8.91
CA GLU A 599 -19.12 -0.17 9.24
C GLU A 599 -19.66 -1.54 8.82
N MET A 600 -19.49 -1.94 7.56
CA MET A 600 -19.94 -3.23 7.04
C MET A 600 -19.30 -4.43 7.75
N ASP A 601 -18.00 -4.39 8.05
CA ASP A 601 -17.30 -5.41 8.82
C ASP A 601 -17.82 -5.47 10.26
N SER A 602 -18.08 -4.32 10.89
CA SER A 602 -18.67 -4.27 12.22
C SER A 602 -20.11 -4.81 12.24
N GLU A 603 -20.88 -4.62 11.17
CA GLU A 603 -22.19 -5.25 11.04
C GLU A 603 -22.09 -6.75 10.76
N ALA A 604 -21.13 -7.20 9.95
CA ALA A 604 -20.88 -8.62 9.70
C ALA A 604 -20.52 -9.36 11.00
N GLN A 605 -19.70 -8.73 11.85
CA GLN A 605 -19.44 -9.22 13.22
C GLN A 605 -20.72 -9.32 14.04
N ARG A 606 -21.56 -8.26 14.08
CA ARG A 606 -22.86 -8.29 14.78
C ARG A 606 -23.85 -9.31 14.20
N ARG A 607 -23.79 -9.62 12.90
CA ARG A 607 -24.57 -10.72 12.27
C ARG A 607 -24.08 -12.07 12.78
N GLN A 608 -22.76 -12.30 12.75
CA GLN A 608 -22.13 -13.52 13.23
C GLN A 608 -22.29 -13.75 14.76
N GLU A 609 -22.39 -12.70 15.56
CA GLU A 609 -22.75 -12.79 16.99
C GLU A 609 -24.19 -13.29 17.17
N ARG A 610 -25.15 -12.70 16.45
CA ARG A 610 -26.56 -13.14 16.47
C ARG A 610 -26.73 -14.56 15.97
N GLU A 611 -25.96 -14.98 14.96
CA GLU A 611 -25.96 -16.36 14.46
C GLU A 611 -25.53 -17.36 15.55
N ARG A 612 -24.44 -17.08 16.28
CA ARG A 612 -23.99 -17.89 17.43
C ARG A 612 -25.03 -17.95 18.55
N ASP A 613 -25.73 -16.85 18.81
CA ASP A 613 -26.79 -16.83 19.83
C ASP A 613 -28.05 -17.58 19.38
N LEU A 614 -28.37 -17.56 18.09
CA LEU A 614 -29.42 -18.41 17.51
C LEU A 614 -29.02 -19.89 17.51
N GLU A 615 -27.74 -20.24 17.33
CA GLU A 615 -27.24 -21.61 17.51
C GLU A 615 -27.37 -22.07 18.96
N ARG A 616 -26.94 -21.26 19.94
CA ARG A 616 -27.12 -21.55 21.38
C ARG A 616 -28.59 -21.78 21.76
N LEU A 617 -29.50 -20.94 21.25
CA LEU A 617 -30.93 -21.07 21.51
C LEU A 617 -31.56 -22.31 20.84
N LYS A 618 -31.01 -22.80 19.72
CA LYS A 618 -31.41 -24.08 19.13
C LYS A 618 -30.91 -25.24 19.98
N ASP A 619 -29.63 -25.25 20.35
CA ASP A 619 -29.03 -26.23 21.26
C ASP A 619 -29.86 -26.40 22.54
N ASP A 620 -30.24 -25.28 23.18
CA ASP A 620 -31.03 -25.30 24.40
C ASP A 620 -32.50 -25.71 24.16
N ASN A 621 -33.11 -25.37 23.02
CA ASN A 621 -34.43 -25.89 22.66
C ASN A 621 -34.41 -27.40 22.38
N GLU A 622 -33.41 -27.91 21.65
CA GLU A 622 -33.25 -29.34 21.38
C GLU A 622 -33.05 -30.14 22.68
N ARG A 623 -32.33 -29.59 23.66
CA ARG A 623 -32.19 -30.16 25.02
C ARG A 623 -33.50 -30.18 25.79
N LEU A 624 -34.28 -29.09 25.74
CA LEU A 624 -35.61 -29.02 26.39
C LEU A 624 -36.61 -29.99 25.74
N GLU A 625 -36.57 -30.12 24.41
CA GLU A 625 -37.34 -31.11 23.68
C GLU A 625 -36.95 -32.56 24.04
N ALA A 626 -35.65 -32.84 24.18
CA ALA A 626 -35.17 -34.16 24.62
C ALA A 626 -35.69 -34.48 26.03
N GLN A 627 -35.56 -33.55 26.98
CA GLN A 627 -36.10 -33.69 28.33
C GLN A 627 -37.62 -33.87 28.35
N HIS A 628 -38.35 -33.20 27.45
CA HIS A 628 -39.80 -33.40 27.32
C HIS A 628 -40.15 -34.80 26.77
N LYS A 629 -39.40 -35.29 25.78
CA LYS A 629 -39.55 -36.66 25.22
C LYS A 629 -39.22 -37.73 26.28
N GLU A 630 -38.17 -37.54 27.08
CA GLU A 630 -37.84 -38.39 28.23
C GLU A 630 -38.94 -38.38 29.30
N TRP A 631 -39.48 -37.20 29.64
CA TRP A 631 -40.57 -37.08 30.61
C TRP A 631 -41.85 -37.78 30.15
N LEU A 632 -42.20 -37.68 28.86
CA LEU A 632 -43.34 -38.39 28.26
C LEU A 632 -43.13 -39.92 28.27
N ALA A 633 -41.90 -40.39 28.02
CA ALA A 633 -41.58 -41.82 28.11
C ALA A 633 -41.73 -42.33 29.56
N LEU A 634 -41.19 -41.60 30.55
CA LEU A 634 -41.35 -41.93 31.97
C LEU A 634 -42.83 -41.90 32.40
N GLN A 635 -43.64 -40.97 31.86
CA GLN A 635 -45.09 -40.94 32.11
C GLN A 635 -45.78 -42.20 31.56
N ALA A 636 -45.42 -42.63 30.34
CA ALA A 636 -45.96 -43.85 29.73
C ALA A 636 -45.54 -45.12 30.51
N GLU A 637 -44.28 -45.20 30.94
CA GLU A 637 -43.79 -46.29 31.80
C GLU A 637 -44.54 -46.36 33.13
N LEU A 638 -44.77 -45.23 33.80
CA LEU A 638 -45.53 -45.18 35.06
C LEU A 638 -47.00 -45.58 34.87
N LEU A 639 -47.62 -45.21 33.75
CA LEU A 639 -48.98 -45.63 33.40
C LEU A 639 -49.05 -47.15 33.10
N ALA A 640 -48.03 -47.71 32.46
CA ALA A 640 -47.90 -49.15 32.21
C ALA A 640 -47.64 -49.94 33.51
N GLN A 641 -46.74 -49.47 34.38
CA GLN A 641 -46.55 -50.04 35.73
C GLN A 641 -47.86 -49.99 36.52
N GLY A 642 -48.61 -48.89 36.42
CA GLY A 642 -49.93 -48.75 37.03
C GLY A 642 -50.97 -49.73 36.48
N SER A 643 -50.92 -50.12 35.20
CA SER A 643 -51.83 -51.13 34.65
C SER A 643 -51.42 -52.55 35.07
N VAL A 644 -50.12 -52.87 35.09
CA VAL A 644 -49.59 -54.14 35.61
C VAL A 644 -49.98 -54.34 37.07
N LEU A 645 -49.74 -53.35 37.94
CA LEU A 645 -50.11 -53.44 39.37
C LEU A 645 -51.62 -53.61 39.60
N ARG A 646 -52.48 -53.02 38.74
CA ARG A 646 -53.93 -53.30 38.78
C ARG A 646 -54.25 -54.72 38.33
N GLY A 647 -53.52 -55.26 37.35
CA GLY A 647 -53.63 -56.65 36.92
C GLY A 647 -53.23 -57.63 38.02
N GLU A 648 -52.06 -57.44 38.63
CA GLU A 648 -51.56 -58.21 39.77
C GLU A 648 -52.55 -58.18 40.95
N LEU A 649 -53.03 -56.99 41.33
CA LEU A 649 -54.04 -56.84 42.38
C LEU A 649 -55.34 -57.60 42.05
N SER A 650 -55.80 -57.56 40.80
CA SER A 650 -57.01 -58.27 40.36
C SER A 650 -56.80 -59.78 40.37
N ALA A 651 -55.62 -60.26 39.96
CA ALA A 651 -55.26 -61.67 40.03
C ALA A 651 -55.21 -62.17 41.48
N SER A 652 -54.52 -61.45 42.38
CA SER A 652 -54.50 -61.79 43.81
C SER A 652 -55.88 -61.72 44.48
N GLN A 653 -56.77 -60.83 44.02
CA GLN A 653 -58.17 -60.82 44.47
C GLN A 653 -58.92 -62.08 44.00
N LEU A 654 -58.77 -62.50 42.74
CA LEU A 654 -59.37 -63.72 42.22
C LEU A 654 -58.82 -64.98 42.91
N GLU A 655 -57.51 -65.05 43.16
CA GLU A 655 -56.90 -66.12 43.95
C GLU A 655 -57.44 -66.16 45.38
N ARG A 656 -57.62 -64.99 46.02
CA ARG A 656 -58.24 -64.91 47.35
C ARG A 656 -59.68 -65.43 47.32
N MET A 657 -60.51 -65.00 46.37
CA MET A 657 -61.88 -65.51 46.21
C MET A 657 -61.91 -67.03 45.95
N ARG A 658 -60.95 -67.55 45.17
CA ARG A 658 -60.80 -69.00 44.90
C ARG A 658 -60.48 -69.78 46.17
N LEU A 659 -59.52 -69.29 46.97
CA LEU A 659 -59.13 -69.88 48.26
C LEU A 659 -60.23 -69.75 49.32
N GLU A 660 -60.97 -68.63 49.34
CA GLU A 660 -62.15 -68.44 50.18
C GLU A 660 -63.25 -69.47 49.86
N GLY A 661 -63.47 -69.78 48.57
CA GLY A 661 -64.38 -70.82 48.11
C GLY A 661 -63.94 -72.24 48.45
N GLU A 662 -62.63 -72.54 48.35
CA GLU A 662 -62.07 -73.82 48.82
C GLU A 662 -62.21 -73.96 50.34
N LEU A 663 -62.01 -72.87 51.10
CA LEU A 663 -62.22 -72.85 52.55
C LEU A 663 -63.70 -72.99 52.95
N SER A 664 -64.67 -72.49 52.18
CA SER A 664 -66.09 -72.77 52.45
C SER A 664 -66.44 -74.22 52.16
N ALA A 665 -65.98 -74.78 51.03
CA ALA A 665 -66.20 -76.19 50.71
C ALA A 665 -65.58 -77.13 51.78
N LEU A 666 -64.37 -76.82 52.27
CA LEU A 666 -63.74 -77.56 53.37
C LEU A 666 -64.47 -77.38 54.71
N ARG A 667 -65.12 -76.24 54.97
CA ARG A 667 -65.97 -76.08 56.16
C ARG A 667 -67.25 -76.91 56.05
N GLU A 668 -67.87 -76.95 54.88
CA GLU A 668 -69.06 -77.77 54.62
C GLU A 668 -68.75 -79.27 54.74
N THR A 669 -67.62 -79.76 54.23
CA THR A 669 -67.25 -81.17 54.41
C THR A 669 -66.95 -81.51 55.87
N ASN A 670 -66.25 -80.64 56.62
CA ASN A 670 -66.06 -80.85 58.06
C ASN A 670 -67.39 -80.85 58.83
N GLN A 671 -68.30 -79.89 58.57
CA GLN A 671 -69.63 -79.89 59.20
C GLN A 671 -70.46 -81.14 58.87
N ASN A 672 -70.36 -81.67 57.65
CA ASN A 672 -70.99 -82.93 57.28
C ASN A 672 -70.35 -84.13 58.01
N LEU A 673 -69.03 -84.11 58.24
CA LEU A 673 -68.33 -85.10 59.05
C LEU A 673 -68.77 -85.02 60.52
N ASP A 674 -68.81 -83.82 61.12
CA ASP A 674 -69.29 -83.58 62.49
C ASP A 674 -70.73 -84.07 62.69
N LEU A 675 -71.62 -83.79 61.74
CA LEU A 675 -73.00 -84.30 61.74
C LEU A 675 -73.05 -85.82 61.60
N SER A 676 -72.15 -86.44 60.82
CA SER A 676 -72.08 -87.91 60.72
C SER A 676 -71.52 -88.55 61.99
N HIS A 677 -70.53 -87.92 62.63
CA HIS A 677 -69.97 -88.32 63.91
C HIS A 677 -71.02 -88.21 65.03
N ALA A 678 -71.78 -87.11 65.09
CA ALA A 678 -72.88 -86.95 66.05
C ALA A 678 -73.97 -88.01 65.88
N ARG A 679 -74.31 -88.40 64.64
CA ARG A 679 -75.22 -89.52 64.35
C ARG A 679 -74.67 -90.86 64.82
N LEU A 680 -73.39 -91.15 64.54
CA LEU A 680 -72.71 -92.37 65.00
C LEU A 680 -72.64 -92.44 66.54
N THR A 681 -72.32 -91.33 67.20
CA THR A 681 -72.28 -91.23 68.67
C THR A 681 -73.68 -91.42 69.28
N SER A 682 -74.74 -90.91 68.65
CA SER A 682 -76.14 -91.18 69.05
C SER A 682 -76.52 -92.66 68.88
N GLN A 683 -76.12 -93.30 67.77
CA GLN A 683 -76.31 -94.74 67.57
C GLN A 683 -75.55 -95.58 68.60
N TYR A 684 -74.32 -95.20 68.94
CA TYR A 684 -73.52 -95.84 69.98
C TYR A 684 -74.15 -95.69 71.38
N GLN A 685 -74.68 -94.51 71.71
CA GLN A 685 -75.42 -94.27 72.95
C GLN A 685 -76.67 -95.14 73.04
N LEU A 686 -77.46 -95.24 71.95
CA LEU A 686 -78.64 -96.10 71.89
C LEU A 686 -78.28 -97.58 72.03
N LEU A 687 -77.24 -98.06 71.36
CA LEU A 687 -76.74 -99.43 71.52
C LEU A 687 -76.27 -99.71 72.95
N THR A 688 -75.64 -98.73 73.60
CA THR A 688 -75.21 -98.83 75.00
C THR A 688 -76.41 -98.88 75.96
N GLN A 689 -77.46 -98.09 75.72
CA GLN A 689 -78.72 -98.15 76.48
C GLN A 689 -79.44 -99.48 76.29
N LEU A 690 -79.59 -99.95 75.05
CA LEU A 690 -80.21 -101.24 74.74
C LEU A 690 -79.44 -102.40 75.38
N LYS A 691 -78.10 -102.37 75.35
CA LYS A 691 -77.26 -103.32 76.07
C LYS A 691 -77.54 -103.29 77.58
N GLY A 692 -77.56 -102.11 78.19
CA GLY A 692 -77.86 -101.95 79.62
C GLY A 692 -79.25 -102.51 79.99
N ASN A 693 -80.28 -102.21 79.21
CA ASN A 693 -81.63 -102.74 79.40
C ASN A 693 -81.64 -104.28 79.33
N MET A 694 -80.98 -104.89 78.33
CA MET A 694 -80.87 -106.35 78.23
C MET A 694 -80.08 -106.96 79.40
N GLU A 695 -79.04 -106.29 79.90
CA GLU A 695 -78.29 -106.74 81.10
C GLU A 695 -79.15 -106.65 82.36
N GLU A 696 -80.01 -105.63 82.48
CA GLU A 696 -80.98 -105.49 83.57
C GLU A 696 -82.14 -106.49 83.51
N GLU A 697 -82.70 -106.77 82.33
CA GLU A 697 -83.73 -107.80 82.17
C GLU A 697 -83.19 -109.20 82.51
N ASN A 698 -81.97 -109.53 82.06
CA ASN A 698 -81.29 -110.78 82.44
C ASN A 698 -81.06 -110.86 83.96
N ARG A 699 -80.70 -109.75 84.61
CA ARG A 699 -80.57 -109.65 86.07
C ARG A 699 -81.92 -109.89 86.77
N GLN A 700 -83.01 -109.25 86.31
CA GLN A 700 -84.36 -109.46 86.86
C GLN A 700 -84.83 -110.91 86.70
N LEU A 701 -84.58 -111.54 85.54
CA LEU A 701 -84.88 -112.96 85.31
C LEU A 701 -84.07 -113.87 86.25
N ALA A 702 -82.80 -113.54 86.54
CA ALA A 702 -82.00 -114.26 87.52
C ALA A 702 -82.53 -114.09 88.96
N GLU A 703 -82.99 -112.88 89.33
CA GLU A 703 -83.62 -112.58 90.62
C GLU A 703 -84.95 -113.36 90.80
N GLN A 704 -85.80 -113.40 89.76
CA GLN A 704 -87.05 -114.18 89.74
C GLN A 704 -86.79 -115.68 89.90
N ASN A 705 -85.83 -116.23 89.14
CA ASN A 705 -85.39 -117.63 89.30
C ASN A 705 -84.89 -117.90 90.73
N GLN A 706 -84.19 -116.95 91.35
CA GLN A 706 -83.74 -117.09 92.74
C GLN A 706 -84.92 -117.07 93.74
N SER A 707 -86.02 -116.35 93.48
CA SER A 707 -87.23 -116.40 94.32
C SER A 707 -87.96 -117.74 94.18
N LEU A 708 -88.20 -118.20 92.96
CA LEU A 708 -88.83 -119.49 92.68
C LEU A 708 -88.05 -120.66 93.31
N LEU A 709 -86.71 -120.56 93.36
CA LEU A 709 -85.84 -121.52 94.05
C LEU A 709 -85.95 -121.46 95.59
N LYS A 710 -86.32 -120.31 96.18
CA LYS A 710 -86.62 -120.20 97.62
C LYS A 710 -88.00 -120.76 97.94
N GLU A 711 -89.00 -120.43 97.12
CA GLU A 711 -90.38 -120.93 97.28
C GLU A 711 -90.46 -122.45 97.15
N ASN A 712 -89.75 -123.05 96.19
CA ASN A 712 -89.66 -124.51 96.08
C ASN A 712 -89.04 -125.17 97.32
N ARG A 713 -88.05 -124.53 97.98
CA ARG A 713 -87.49 -125.03 99.25
C ARG A 713 -88.50 -124.95 100.38
N ALA A 714 -89.17 -123.82 100.54
CA ALA A 714 -90.20 -123.62 101.57
C ALA A 714 -91.41 -124.57 101.40
N LEU A 715 -91.82 -124.87 100.15
CA LEU A 715 -92.87 -125.84 99.86
C LEU A 715 -92.43 -127.28 100.18
N LEU A 716 -91.18 -127.63 99.90
CA LEU A 716 -90.61 -128.93 100.32
C LEU A 716 -90.55 -129.05 101.85
N GLU A 717 -90.12 -128.00 102.55
CA GLU A 717 -90.10 -127.94 104.02
C GLU A 717 -91.51 -128.13 104.60
N GLN A 718 -92.52 -127.38 104.15
CA GLN A 718 -93.92 -127.57 104.55
C GLN A 718 -94.46 -128.97 104.23
N SER A 719 -94.00 -129.62 103.15
CA SER A 719 -94.44 -130.98 102.81
C SER A 719 -93.93 -132.02 103.81
N LEU A 720 -92.72 -131.83 104.34
CA LEU A 720 -92.14 -132.66 105.39
C LEU A 720 -92.85 -132.44 106.73
N GLU A 721 -93.12 -131.18 107.09
CA GLU A 721 -93.88 -130.84 108.30
C GLU A 721 -95.28 -131.46 108.32
N ARG A 722 -96.05 -131.33 107.22
CA ARG A 722 -97.40 -131.94 107.11
C ARG A 722 -97.37 -133.45 107.24
N ARG A 723 -96.36 -134.11 106.66
CA ARG A 723 -96.15 -135.56 106.78
C ARG A 723 -95.90 -135.96 108.24
N ASP A 724 -95.07 -135.20 108.94
CA ASP A 724 -94.68 -135.51 110.32
C ASP A 724 -95.83 -135.20 111.31
N GLN A 725 -96.68 -134.21 111.02
CA GLN A 725 -97.96 -133.99 111.69
C GLN A 725 -98.94 -135.16 111.50
N HIS A 726 -99.02 -135.77 110.32
CA HIS A 726 -99.85 -136.96 110.13
C HIS A 726 -99.32 -138.17 110.92
N TYR A 727 -97.99 -138.33 111.04
CA TYR A 727 -97.40 -139.38 111.87
C TYR A 727 -97.70 -139.20 113.37
N SER A 728 -97.79 -137.96 113.89
CA SER A 728 -98.19 -137.74 115.29
C SER A 728 -99.67 -138.04 115.52
N GLN A 729 -100.56 -137.58 114.63
CA GLN A 729 -102.00 -137.88 114.67
C GLN A 729 -102.26 -139.39 114.64
N GLN A 730 -101.54 -140.15 113.81
CA GLN A 730 -101.68 -141.60 113.73
C GLN A 730 -101.33 -142.30 115.06
N ARG A 731 -100.35 -141.78 115.81
CA ARG A 731 -100.02 -142.28 117.16
C ARG A 731 -101.15 -142.03 118.16
N GLU A 732 -101.71 -140.82 118.18
CA GLU A 732 -102.85 -140.51 119.06
C GLU A 732 -104.06 -141.42 118.81
N TYR A 733 -104.35 -141.75 117.55
CA TYR A 733 -105.45 -142.67 117.23
C TYR A 733 -105.18 -144.11 117.73
N GLN A 734 -103.92 -144.56 117.78
CA GLN A 734 -103.55 -145.84 118.41
C GLN A 734 -103.72 -145.81 119.93
N GLU A 735 -103.39 -144.69 120.57
CA GLU A 735 -103.54 -144.49 122.01
C GLU A 735 -105.02 -144.49 122.43
N LYS A 736 -105.87 -143.73 121.72
CA LYS A 736 -107.34 -143.70 121.90
C LYS A 736 -107.98 -145.09 121.67
N LEU A 737 -107.47 -145.86 120.70
CA LEU A 737 -107.84 -147.28 120.51
C LEU A 737 -107.36 -148.22 121.63
N SER A 738 -106.42 -147.81 122.48
CA SER A 738 -106.04 -148.55 123.69
C SER A 738 -106.93 -148.20 124.89
N GLU A 739 -107.48 -146.99 124.91
CA GLU A 739 -108.41 -146.51 125.94
C GLU A 739 -109.80 -147.15 125.75
N LEU A 740 -110.37 -147.11 124.54
CA LEU A 740 -111.63 -147.81 124.22
C LEU A 740 -111.57 -149.32 124.52
N ARG A 741 -110.40 -149.95 124.41
CA ARG A 741 -110.19 -151.34 124.83
C ARG A 741 -110.23 -151.50 126.35
N ARG A 742 -109.65 -150.58 127.12
CA ARG A 742 -109.76 -150.56 128.60
C ARG A 742 -111.19 -150.23 129.06
N GLU A 743 -111.94 -149.42 128.34
CA GLU A 743 -113.33 -149.10 128.70
C GLU A 743 -114.29 -150.23 128.35
N LYS A 744 -114.08 -150.91 127.20
CA LYS A 744 -114.72 -152.19 126.92
C LYS A 744 -114.38 -153.22 128.01
N GLN A 745 -113.13 -153.28 128.48
CA GLN A 745 -112.72 -154.14 129.57
C GLN A 745 -113.49 -153.82 130.87
N LYS A 746 -113.62 -152.54 131.26
CA LYS A 746 -114.45 -152.11 132.42
C LYS A 746 -115.94 -152.46 132.26
N LEU A 747 -116.50 -152.36 131.05
CA LEU A 747 -117.88 -152.75 130.76
C LEU A 747 -118.08 -154.26 130.90
N VAL A 748 -117.13 -155.04 130.38
CA VAL A 748 -117.09 -156.51 130.54
C VAL A 748 -116.92 -156.86 132.01
N GLU A 749 -116.02 -156.21 132.75
CA GLU A 749 -115.80 -156.45 134.18
C GLU A 749 -117.05 -156.14 135.01
N LYS A 750 -117.81 -155.07 134.72
CA LYS A 750 -119.09 -154.80 135.39
C LYS A 750 -120.22 -155.76 135.03
N ILE A 751 -120.25 -156.30 133.81
CA ILE A 751 -121.18 -157.38 133.42
C ILE A 751 -120.74 -158.71 134.06
N MET A 752 -119.42 -158.88 134.25
CA MET A 752 -118.79 -159.99 134.95
C MET A 752 -118.74 -159.80 136.47
N ASP A 753 -119.25 -158.71 137.04
CA ASP A 753 -119.53 -158.56 138.48
C ASP A 753 -120.85 -159.27 138.86
N GLN A 754 -121.03 -160.45 138.26
CA GLN A 754 -121.41 -161.67 138.97
C GLN A 754 -122.76 -161.61 139.71
N TYR A 755 -123.83 -162.22 139.21
CA TYR A 755 -123.89 -163.60 138.66
C TYR A 755 -123.09 -164.67 139.44
N ARG A 756 -122.57 -164.35 140.64
CA ARG A 756 -122.01 -165.32 141.62
C ARG A 756 -122.57 -165.16 143.05
N VAL A 757 -123.87 -164.83 143.13
CA VAL A 757 -124.74 -165.48 144.13
C VAL A 757 -124.86 -166.99 143.84
N LEU A 758 -124.51 -167.44 142.63
CA LEU A 758 -124.22 -168.84 142.29
C LEU A 758 -122.76 -169.06 141.86
N GLU A 759 -121.86 -169.03 142.85
CA GLU A 759 -120.82 -170.07 143.07
C GLU A 759 -119.72 -170.38 141.99
N PRO A 760 -118.59 -171.02 142.35
CA PRO A 760 -117.39 -170.20 142.53
C PRO A 760 -116.12 -170.72 141.81
N SER A 761 -115.02 -169.99 142.02
CA SER A 761 -113.64 -170.52 142.05
C SER A 761 -112.97 -170.97 140.73
N VAL A 762 -111.72 -171.43 140.89
CA VAL A 762 -110.77 -172.08 139.95
C VAL A 762 -110.31 -171.15 138.80
N GLN A 763 -109.10 -170.55 138.82
CA GLN A 763 -107.77 -171.14 138.51
C GLN A 763 -107.71 -171.74 137.09
N HIS A 764 -106.65 -171.70 136.26
CA HIS A 764 -105.19 -171.41 136.39
C HIS A 764 -104.69 -171.14 134.92
N PRO A 765 -103.39 -171.13 134.53
CA PRO A 765 -102.09 -170.90 135.22
C PRO A 765 -101.14 -169.92 134.44
N ALA A 766 -99.84 -169.98 134.79
CA ALA A 766 -98.67 -169.67 133.93
C ALA A 766 -98.37 -168.21 133.55
N SER A 767 -97.46 -167.59 134.31
CA SER A 767 -96.97 -166.22 134.11
C SER A 767 -95.84 -166.09 133.08
N LYS A 768 -96.14 -165.41 131.96
CA LYS A 768 -95.32 -164.42 131.23
C LYS A 768 -93.79 -164.62 131.20
N ALA A 769 -93.28 -164.99 130.02
CA ALA A 769 -91.85 -165.02 129.66
C ALA A 769 -91.19 -163.63 129.87
N LYS A 770 -89.92 -163.50 130.29
CA LYS A 770 -88.65 -164.01 129.69
C LYS A 770 -88.51 -163.52 128.23
N LYS A 771 -87.59 -162.59 127.95
CA LYS A 771 -86.15 -162.85 127.66
C LYS A 771 -85.95 -163.83 126.49
N SER A 772 -85.43 -163.36 125.35
CA SER A 772 -84.36 -164.02 124.55
C SER A 772 -84.05 -163.22 123.27
N ASN A 773 -82.78 -162.85 123.10
CA ASN A 773 -82.01 -162.44 121.89
C ASN A 773 -81.37 -161.06 122.13
N TRP A 774 -80.25 -160.95 122.85
CA TRP A 774 -79.14 -161.90 123.13
C TRP A 774 -78.29 -162.25 121.88
N ILE A 775 -76.99 -161.95 121.96
CA ILE A 775 -75.92 -162.10 120.94
C ILE A 775 -76.16 -161.34 119.61
N ALA A 776 -75.77 -160.06 119.62
CA ALA A 776 -75.30 -159.30 118.44
C ALA A 776 -74.31 -158.19 118.87
N ASP A 777 -73.52 -158.46 119.92
CA ASP A 777 -72.49 -157.51 120.38
C ASP A 777 -71.38 -157.39 119.33
N ARG A 778 -70.88 -156.17 119.05
CA ARG A 778 -70.01 -155.72 117.93
C ARG A 778 -70.71 -155.16 116.66
N MET A 779 -71.25 -153.94 116.74
CA MET A 779 -71.49 -153.06 115.57
C MET A 779 -71.14 -151.61 115.89
N LYS A 780 -69.99 -151.01 115.52
CA LYS A 780 -68.80 -151.46 114.76
C LYS A 780 -68.87 -151.57 113.22
N LYS A 781 -69.68 -150.72 112.58
CA LYS A 781 -69.26 -149.94 111.38
C LYS A 781 -69.65 -148.48 111.64
N LEU A 782 -68.69 -147.59 111.88
CA LEU A 782 -67.98 -146.82 110.85
C LEU A 782 -68.93 -146.09 109.88
N ILE A 783 -69.94 -145.39 110.39
CA ILE A 783 -70.72 -144.40 109.62
C ILE A 783 -71.13 -143.20 110.50
N LYS A 784 -70.33 -142.14 110.41
CA LYS A 784 -70.79 -140.75 110.25
C LYS A 784 -69.94 -140.13 109.14
N PRO A 785 -70.11 -140.53 107.86
CA PRO A 785 -69.58 -139.76 106.75
C PRO A 785 -70.27 -138.38 106.79
N ARG A 786 -69.65 -137.30 106.30
CA ARG A 786 -68.71 -137.16 105.19
C ARG A 786 -67.84 -135.90 105.48
N GLY A 787 -66.52 -135.84 105.35
CA GLY A 787 -65.58 -136.68 104.59
C GLY A 787 -65.50 -136.21 103.13
N GLY A 788 -64.94 -135.04 102.83
CA GLY A 788 -63.48 -134.78 102.77
C GLY A 788 -63.05 -134.67 101.29
N GLY A 789 -61.84 -134.23 100.92
CA GLY A 789 -60.80 -133.51 101.65
C GLY A 789 -60.79 -132.01 101.27
N ARG A 790 -59.69 -131.25 101.26
CA ARG A 790 -58.27 -131.49 101.59
C ARG A 790 -57.57 -132.69 100.93
N GLU A 791 -57.19 -132.56 99.66
CA GLU A 791 -55.80 -132.85 99.23
C GLU A 791 -55.49 -132.37 97.81
N GLY A 792 -54.30 -131.75 97.64
CA GLY A 792 -53.64 -131.56 96.33
C GLY A 792 -54.18 -130.42 95.43
N ARG A 793 -53.37 -129.84 94.52
CA ARG A 793 -51.89 -129.87 94.39
C ARG A 793 -51.41 -128.52 93.83
N ALA A 794 -50.13 -128.22 94.03
CA ALA A 794 -49.40 -127.28 93.16
C ALA A 794 -48.94 -128.00 91.87
N LEU A 795 -48.29 -127.26 90.96
CA LEU A 795 -47.95 -127.59 89.56
C LEU A 795 -49.11 -127.29 88.59
N PHE A 796 -49.00 -126.40 87.58
CA PHE A 796 -48.00 -126.28 86.49
C PHE A 796 -48.32 -127.19 85.30
N THR A 797 -48.79 -126.61 84.20
CA THR A 797 -48.29 -126.74 82.80
C THR A 797 -49.06 -125.73 81.92
N ALA A 798 -48.53 -125.38 80.74
CA ALA A 798 -48.98 -124.29 79.87
C ALA A 798 -49.79 -124.76 78.62
N ALA A 799 -49.91 -123.85 77.64
CA ALA A 799 -50.55 -123.94 76.31
C ALA A 799 -52.09 -123.76 76.28
N GLY A 800 -52.64 -122.87 75.45
CA GLY A 800 -51.99 -121.88 74.57
C GLY A 800 -52.95 -121.24 73.53
N SER A 801 -52.40 -120.42 72.64
CA SER A 801 -53.03 -119.87 71.40
C SER A 801 -54.20 -118.86 71.55
N VAL A 802 -54.34 -117.80 70.73
CA VAL A 802 -53.43 -117.12 69.77
C VAL A 802 -53.86 -115.65 69.58
N GLU A 803 -52.95 -114.84 69.02
CA GLU A 803 -53.17 -113.59 68.24
C GLU A 803 -53.73 -112.34 68.99
N ASN A 804 -53.21 -111.09 68.87
CA ASN A 804 -52.57 -110.27 67.78
C ASN A 804 -53.57 -109.80 66.70
N LEU A 805 -53.69 -108.53 66.29
CA LEU A 805 -53.15 -107.20 66.67
C LEU A 805 -54.36 -106.19 66.70
N ALA A 806 -54.28 -104.86 66.85
CA ALA A 806 -53.18 -103.88 66.79
C ALA A 806 -53.46 -102.61 67.62
N ASP A 807 -52.44 -101.74 67.66
CA ASP A 807 -52.31 -100.48 68.40
C ASP A 807 -53.44 -99.44 68.15
N SER A 808 -53.89 -98.63 69.12
CA SER A 808 -53.17 -97.75 70.08
C SER A 808 -52.50 -96.55 69.39
N THR A 809 -52.62 -95.28 69.74
CA THR A 809 -53.49 -94.41 70.58
C THR A 809 -52.80 -93.03 70.54
N GLU A 810 -53.51 -91.94 70.82
CA GLU A 810 -52.90 -90.60 70.88
C GLU A 810 -52.14 -90.32 72.20
N PHE A 811 -51.35 -89.23 72.19
CA PHE A 811 -51.30 -88.18 73.22
C PHE A 811 -50.01 -87.99 74.09
N THR A 812 -49.57 -86.72 74.10
CA THR A 812 -48.76 -85.97 75.10
C THR A 812 -47.25 -86.17 75.34
N SER A 813 -46.55 -85.04 75.16
CA SER A 813 -45.58 -84.39 76.07
C SER A 813 -44.12 -84.85 76.25
N ASP A 814 -43.23 -83.96 75.77
CA ASP A 814 -42.16 -83.28 76.53
C ASP A 814 -41.09 -84.10 77.29
N THR A 815 -39.80 -83.95 76.89
CA THR A 815 -38.70 -83.41 77.75
C THR A 815 -37.28 -83.68 77.16
N HIS A 816 -36.62 -82.61 76.71
CA HIS A 816 -35.17 -82.35 76.69
C HIS A 816 -34.12 -83.34 76.10
N ALA A 817 -33.61 -82.96 74.92
CA ALA A 817 -32.19 -82.66 74.60
C ALA A 817 -31.05 -83.71 74.66
N ALA A 818 -30.48 -84.03 73.47
CA ALA A 818 -29.02 -84.16 73.24
C ALA A 818 -28.64 -84.01 71.74
N ASN A 819 -27.50 -83.39 71.45
CA ASN A 819 -26.75 -83.44 70.16
C ASN A 819 -25.93 -84.77 70.08
N PRO A 820 -25.31 -85.24 68.94
CA PRO A 820 -24.71 -84.41 67.87
C PRO A 820 -24.58 -84.97 66.40
N VAL A 821 -24.39 -84.03 65.44
CA VAL A 821 -23.38 -84.03 64.33
C VAL A 821 -23.42 -85.01 63.11
N SER A 822 -23.19 -84.41 61.92
CA SER A 822 -22.65 -84.92 60.63
C SER A 822 -23.54 -85.61 59.56
N ASP A 823 -23.96 -84.82 58.54
CA ASP A 823 -23.42 -84.76 57.15
C ASP A 823 -22.98 -86.05 56.42
N PRO A 824 -23.30 -86.20 55.10
CA PRO A 824 -22.60 -85.38 54.08
C PRO A 824 -23.35 -84.97 52.77
N LEU A 825 -22.93 -83.81 52.24
CA LEU A 825 -22.74 -83.44 50.80
C LEU A 825 -23.87 -83.79 49.79
N SER A 826 -24.50 -82.83 49.09
CA SER A 826 -23.86 -82.02 48.03
C SER A 826 -24.75 -80.85 47.53
N ALA A 827 -24.16 -79.90 46.80
CA ALA A 827 -24.77 -78.68 46.20
C ALA A 827 -25.17 -78.93 44.70
N PRO A 828 -25.47 -77.94 43.79
CA PRO A 828 -25.19 -76.49 43.81
C PRO A 828 -26.21 -75.50 43.13
N VAL A 829 -25.79 -74.22 43.07
CA VAL A 829 -26.14 -73.12 42.12
C VAL A 829 -27.16 -72.05 42.58
N SER A 830 -26.73 -70.78 42.41
CA SER A 830 -27.39 -69.47 42.68
C SER A 830 -28.32 -69.01 41.50
N PRO A 831 -28.95 -67.80 41.42
CA PRO A 831 -28.61 -66.50 42.04
C PRO A 831 -29.77 -65.62 42.57
N SER A 832 -29.39 -64.44 43.08
CA SER A 832 -30.22 -63.25 43.42
C SER A 832 -30.46 -62.35 42.17
N PRO A 833 -31.09 -61.13 42.22
CA PRO A 833 -31.63 -60.32 43.34
C PRO A 833 -33.06 -59.70 43.10
N THR A 834 -33.82 -59.11 44.04
CA THR A 834 -33.67 -57.75 44.63
C THR A 834 -34.93 -57.41 45.49
N ARG A 835 -34.83 -56.50 46.49
CA ARG A 835 -35.81 -55.42 46.79
C ARG A 835 -35.24 -54.42 47.83
N LYS A 836 -35.90 -53.27 48.02
CA LYS A 836 -35.43 -52.06 48.75
C LYS A 836 -36.03 -51.98 50.17
N THR A 837 -35.36 -51.34 51.15
CA THR A 837 -35.71 -50.00 51.73
C THR A 837 -34.92 -49.57 52.99
N GLU A 838 -34.42 -48.32 52.95
CA GLU A 838 -34.36 -47.28 54.03
C GLU A 838 -33.49 -47.33 55.32
N ARG A 839 -32.77 -46.20 55.54
CA ARG A 839 -32.32 -45.51 56.80
C ARG A 839 -31.35 -46.23 57.76
N ASP A 840 -30.46 -45.58 58.52
CA ASP A 840 -29.78 -44.25 58.54
C ASP A 840 -28.41 -44.52 59.25
N ILE A 841 -27.34 -43.71 59.29
CA ILE A 841 -27.13 -42.36 59.84
C ILE A 841 -25.70 -41.90 59.45
N SER A 842 -25.47 -40.66 58.98
CA SER A 842 -24.31 -39.77 59.29
C SER A 842 -24.19 -38.59 58.31
N ALA A 843 -23.91 -37.39 58.84
CA ALA A 843 -23.65 -36.11 58.12
C ALA A 843 -22.55 -35.33 58.88
N PRO A 844 -22.24 -34.03 58.63
CA PRO A 844 -22.45 -33.11 57.48
C PRO A 844 -21.09 -32.59 56.92
N GLY A 845 -20.93 -31.62 56.00
CA GLY A 845 -21.85 -30.84 55.15
C GLY A 845 -21.16 -29.63 54.47
N THR A 846 -21.84 -29.06 53.45
CA THR A 846 -21.89 -27.65 52.94
C THR A 846 -20.73 -26.65 53.14
N PRO A 847 -20.47 -25.75 52.15
CA PRO A 847 -21.28 -24.51 52.02
C PRO A 847 -21.60 -24.06 50.57
N ALA A 848 -22.31 -22.92 50.43
CA ALA A 848 -22.86 -22.39 49.17
C ALA A 848 -22.41 -20.94 48.85
N MET A 849 -22.85 -20.39 47.71
CA MET A 849 -22.45 -19.06 47.19
C MET A 849 -23.18 -17.88 47.84
N ARG A 850 -22.54 -16.68 47.85
CA ARG A 850 -23.18 -15.37 47.55
C ARG A 850 -22.16 -14.21 47.39
N SER A 851 -22.63 -13.10 46.82
CA SER A 851 -21.87 -11.88 46.49
C SER A 851 -21.65 -10.93 47.66
N GLY A 852 -20.64 -10.04 47.62
CA GLY A 852 -20.48 -8.95 48.59
C GLY A 852 -19.27 -8.04 48.32
N SER A 853 -19.42 -6.73 48.54
CA SER A 853 -18.50 -5.66 48.12
C SER A 853 -17.40 -5.24 49.12
N GLY A 854 -16.24 -4.85 48.57
CA GLY A 854 -15.40 -3.72 49.08
C GLY A 854 -14.38 -3.98 50.20
N GLY A 855 -13.41 -3.06 50.40
CA GLY A 855 -12.88 -2.91 51.77
C GLY A 855 -11.52 -2.24 52.08
N ARG A 856 -10.45 -2.38 51.26
CA ARG A 856 -9.18 -1.59 51.36
C ARG A 856 -8.24 -1.80 52.60
N ARG A 857 -6.92 -1.62 52.35
CA ARG A 857 -5.72 -1.56 53.26
C ARG A 857 -5.13 -2.95 53.62
N LYS A 858 -3.85 -3.30 53.37
CA LYS A 858 -2.49 -2.66 53.35
C LYS A 858 -1.70 -2.71 54.68
N LEU A 859 -0.71 -3.60 54.75
CA LEU A 859 0.74 -3.42 55.08
C LEU A 859 1.47 -4.56 54.31
N GLY A 860 2.62 -4.41 53.63
CA GLY A 860 3.99 -4.10 54.10
C GLY A 860 4.76 -5.44 54.23
N SER A 861 5.91 -5.75 53.59
CA SER A 861 7.08 -4.99 53.09
C SER A 861 7.66 -5.69 51.82
N ARG A 862 8.13 -5.03 50.73
CA ARG A 862 9.47 -4.39 50.50
C ARG A 862 10.63 -5.40 50.61
N HIS A 863 11.52 -5.65 49.64
CA HIS A 863 12.10 -4.88 48.50
C HIS A 863 12.32 -5.83 47.27
N GLY A 864 12.82 -5.46 46.08
CA GLY A 864 13.25 -4.18 45.49
C GLY A 864 13.73 -4.30 44.02
N TRP A 865 13.17 -3.42 43.16
CA TRP A 865 13.68 -2.75 41.92
C TRP A 865 15.05 -3.17 41.30
N GLY A 866 15.24 -3.14 39.96
CA GLY A 866 14.38 -2.70 38.85
C GLY A 866 15.12 -2.58 37.49
N LEU A 867 14.46 -1.94 36.50
CA LEU A 867 14.83 -1.52 35.11
C LEU A 867 16.34 -1.42 34.72
N GLY A 868 16.78 -1.54 33.46
CA GLY A 868 16.12 -1.75 32.15
C GLY A 868 16.87 -1.06 30.97
N LEU A 869 16.72 -1.57 29.73
CA LEU A 869 17.13 -0.96 28.42
C LEU A 869 18.60 -0.48 28.19
N ALA A 870 19.32 -1.07 27.22
CA ALA A 870 19.96 -0.34 26.08
C ALA A 870 20.82 -1.19 25.12
N LYS A 871 20.50 -1.13 23.81
CA LYS A 871 21.38 -0.82 22.64
C LYS A 871 22.88 -1.21 22.70
N GLY A 872 23.33 -2.15 21.84
CA GLY A 872 24.77 -2.30 21.54
C GLY A 872 25.20 -3.42 20.54
N GLY A 873 25.65 -3.01 19.35
CA GLY A 873 26.76 -3.55 18.53
C GLY A 873 27.10 -5.06 18.42
N ALA A 874 26.94 -5.59 17.20
CA ALA A 874 27.86 -6.46 16.43
C ALA A 874 28.74 -7.55 17.11
N GLY A 875 28.71 -8.78 16.59
CA GLY A 875 29.74 -9.78 16.89
C GLY A 875 29.60 -11.17 16.24
N VAL A 876 30.29 -11.37 15.11
CA VAL A 876 30.90 -12.65 14.63
C VAL A 876 30.02 -13.90 14.45
N SER A 877 29.95 -14.37 13.21
CA SER A 877 29.42 -15.67 12.77
C SER A 877 30.15 -16.88 13.35
N GLN A 878 29.44 -18.01 13.50
CA GLN A 878 30.02 -19.28 13.08
C GLN A 878 28.97 -20.29 12.59
N SER A 879 29.40 -21.11 11.64
CA SER A 879 28.64 -22.09 10.85
C SER A 879 27.99 -23.21 11.64
N PHE A 880 26.81 -23.67 11.21
CA PHE A 880 26.56 -25.11 10.95
C PHE A 880 25.35 -25.35 10.04
N SER A 881 25.60 -26.03 8.92
CA SER A 881 24.64 -26.72 8.02
C SER A 881 25.35 -27.99 7.55
N PRO A 882 24.68 -29.17 7.44
CA PRO A 882 23.93 -29.45 6.21
C PRO A 882 22.73 -30.43 6.32
N GLY A 883 21.91 -30.46 5.25
CA GLY A 883 21.38 -31.72 4.69
C GLY A 883 19.97 -32.18 5.07
N ASP A 884 19.03 -31.97 4.14
CA ASP A 884 17.88 -32.82 3.73
C ASP A 884 16.87 -33.37 4.81
N HIS A 885 15.63 -33.75 4.51
CA HIS A 885 15.06 -34.38 3.32
C HIS A 885 13.54 -34.12 3.13
N LYS A 886 13.00 -34.62 2.00
CA LYS A 886 11.60 -34.98 1.68
C LYS A 886 10.67 -33.90 1.11
N THR A 887 10.56 -33.89 -0.21
CA THR A 887 9.36 -33.49 -0.97
C THR A 887 8.47 -34.71 -1.27
N PRO A 888 7.13 -34.54 -1.39
CA PRO A 888 6.21 -35.54 -1.95
C PRO A 888 6.02 -35.38 -3.49
N PRO A 889 5.44 -36.37 -4.21
CA PRO A 889 5.69 -36.56 -5.65
C PRO A 889 4.61 -36.06 -6.64
N ARG A 890 4.99 -36.03 -7.93
CA ARG A 890 4.11 -35.81 -9.11
C ARG A 890 3.56 -37.13 -9.69
N LEU A 891 2.32 -37.12 -10.21
CA LEU A 891 1.84 -37.92 -11.35
C LEU A 891 0.61 -37.22 -12.01
N ARG A 892 0.20 -37.44 -13.28
CA ARG A 892 0.90 -37.61 -14.58
C ARG A 892 -0.15 -37.63 -15.73
N LEU A 893 0.29 -37.50 -16.99
CA LEU A 893 -0.44 -37.80 -18.27
C LEU A 893 -1.47 -36.72 -18.71
N ARG A 894 -1.78 -36.51 -20.01
CA ARG A 894 -1.36 -37.21 -21.26
C ARG A 894 -1.39 -36.31 -22.52
N SER A 895 -0.62 -36.69 -23.55
CA SER A 895 -0.76 -36.37 -25.00
C SER A 895 -0.55 -34.92 -25.51
N SER A 896 -0.05 -34.68 -26.74
CA SER A 896 0.83 -35.47 -27.65
C SER A 896 1.30 -34.68 -28.90
N GLN A 897 2.53 -34.98 -29.36
CA GLN A 897 3.01 -34.95 -30.78
C GLN A 897 3.23 -33.63 -31.56
N ASN A 898 4.49 -33.16 -31.48
CA ASN A 898 5.48 -32.99 -32.59
C ASN A 898 5.36 -31.93 -33.74
N PRO A 899 6.50 -31.56 -34.40
CA PRO A 899 6.67 -30.39 -35.30
C PRO A 899 7.18 -30.85 -36.71
N PRO A 900 8.00 -30.09 -37.51
CA PRO A 900 8.28 -28.64 -37.62
C PRO A 900 8.06 -28.10 -39.07
N THR A 901 8.50 -26.87 -39.41
CA THR A 901 9.25 -26.50 -40.66
C THR A 901 9.49 -24.96 -40.72
N VAL A 902 10.35 -24.51 -41.63
CA VAL A 902 10.93 -23.14 -41.80
C VAL A 902 10.47 -22.54 -43.14
N VAL A 903 10.47 -21.20 -43.30
CA VAL A 903 10.96 -20.42 -44.47
C VAL A 903 10.28 -19.05 -44.63
N TRP A 904 11.14 -18.08 -44.96
CA TRP A 904 11.01 -16.67 -45.32
C TRP A 904 9.95 -16.25 -46.35
N GLU A 905 9.39 -15.04 -46.16
CA GLU A 905 9.33 -13.90 -47.11
C GLU A 905 8.80 -12.66 -46.34
N GLY A 906 8.88 -11.40 -46.79
CA GLY A 906 9.45 -10.84 -48.03
C GLY A 906 9.37 -9.29 -47.98
N GLU A 907 10.19 -8.60 -48.78
CA GLU A 907 10.44 -7.15 -48.67
C GLU A 907 9.30 -6.24 -49.17
N ARG A 908 9.18 -5.04 -48.56
CA ARG A 908 9.20 -3.76 -49.32
C ARG A 908 9.46 -2.53 -48.44
N GLY A 909 10.17 -1.57 -49.01
CA GLY A 909 10.28 -0.18 -48.53
C GLY A 909 10.81 0.71 -49.66
N GLU A 910 10.57 2.02 -49.60
CA GLU A 910 11.07 3.06 -50.53
C GLU A 910 10.64 4.44 -49.95
N ALA A 911 11.31 5.58 -50.16
CA ALA A 911 12.57 5.85 -50.89
C ALA A 911 13.25 7.17 -50.41
N ASN A 912 14.36 7.51 -51.08
CA ASN A 912 15.00 8.83 -51.24
C ASN A 912 15.96 9.37 -50.16
N THR A 913 17.26 9.33 -50.51
CA THR A 913 18.29 10.32 -50.16
C THR A 913 18.44 11.34 -51.30
N PRO A 914 19.16 12.46 -51.12
CA PRO A 914 20.58 12.57 -51.54
C PRO A 914 21.45 13.38 -50.54
N ARG A 915 22.77 13.60 -50.67
CA ARG A 915 23.94 12.96 -51.35
C ARG A 915 25.20 13.81 -50.99
N GLU A 916 26.42 13.27 -51.20
CA GLU A 916 27.73 13.99 -51.22
C GLU A 916 28.28 14.50 -49.86
N ALA A 917 29.60 14.48 -49.58
CA ALA A 917 30.73 13.90 -50.32
C ALA A 917 31.94 13.52 -49.40
N ASP A 918 32.94 12.90 -50.03
CA ASP A 918 34.37 12.85 -49.71
C ASP A 918 34.91 12.14 -48.44
N ALA A 919 35.65 11.06 -48.73
CA ALA A 919 36.68 10.42 -47.90
C ALA A 919 38.08 10.84 -48.46
N PRO A 920 39.26 10.17 -48.28
CA PRO A 920 39.50 8.78 -47.82
C PRO A 920 40.74 8.52 -46.91
N ALA A 921 40.91 7.23 -46.54
CA ALA A 921 42.16 6.51 -46.24
C ALA A 921 43.07 7.05 -45.10
N THR A 922 43.32 6.30 -44.03
CA THR A 922 43.97 4.96 -43.97
C THR A 922 43.69 4.32 -42.59
N ARG A 923 43.65 3.01 -42.30
CA ARG A 923 44.18 1.71 -42.82
C ARG A 923 45.23 1.14 -41.83
N GLN A 924 44.94 -0.06 -41.29
CA GLN A 924 45.83 -0.93 -40.45
C GLN A 924 46.14 -0.38 -39.03
N GLU A 925 46.41 -1.18 -37.98
CA GLU A 925 46.44 -2.66 -37.86
C GLU A 925 46.00 -3.18 -36.44
N LYS A 926 46.21 -4.48 -36.14
CA LYS A 926 45.83 -5.17 -34.89
C LYS A 926 47.04 -5.55 -34.02
N SER A 927 47.02 -5.21 -32.74
CA SER A 927 47.65 -5.94 -31.60
C SER A 927 47.14 -5.30 -30.29
N LEU A 928 46.70 -6.00 -29.23
CA LEU A 928 47.19 -7.16 -28.45
C LEU A 928 48.24 -6.81 -27.39
N SER A 929 48.04 -7.37 -26.17
CA SER A 929 48.66 -7.07 -24.85
C SER A 929 48.36 -5.65 -24.31
N ASN A 930 47.90 -5.39 -23.08
CA ASN A 930 48.00 -5.97 -21.72
C ASN A 930 49.26 -5.61 -20.89
N ILE A 931 49.01 -5.25 -19.60
CA ILE A 931 49.94 -5.16 -18.44
C ILE A 931 50.64 -3.79 -18.18
N SER A 932 49.84 -2.87 -17.61
CA SER A 932 50.06 -2.11 -16.35
C SER A 932 51.32 -1.27 -16.02
N LYS A 933 51.03 -0.03 -15.58
CA LYS A 933 51.55 0.71 -14.39
C LYS A 933 53.03 1.18 -14.30
N THR A 934 53.20 2.49 -14.32
CA THR A 934 53.90 3.40 -13.35
C THR A 934 53.56 4.85 -13.79
N HIS A 935 53.63 5.97 -13.05
CA HIS A 935 54.37 6.47 -11.87
C HIS A 935 53.41 7.27 -10.93
N SER A 936 53.63 7.44 -9.60
CA SER A 936 54.55 8.36 -8.87
C SER A 936 54.20 9.87 -9.05
N SER A 937 54.16 10.74 -8.01
CA SER A 937 54.23 10.59 -6.54
C SER A 937 53.97 11.93 -5.82
N ASP A 938 53.31 11.93 -4.66
CA ASP A 938 53.02 13.13 -3.83
C ASP A 938 54.12 13.52 -2.82
N SER A 939 54.35 14.82 -2.67
CA SER A 939 55.08 15.49 -1.57
C SER A 939 54.92 17.02 -1.69
N SER A 940 54.83 17.87 -0.65
CA SER A 940 54.83 17.61 0.80
C SER A 940 54.17 18.76 1.61
N VAL A 941 53.88 18.45 2.88
CA VAL A 941 53.34 19.28 3.97
C VAL A 941 54.01 20.66 4.17
N GLY A 942 53.23 21.69 4.54
CA GLY A 942 53.73 22.94 5.15
C GLY A 942 52.62 23.80 5.79
N LEU A 943 52.73 24.15 7.09
CA LEU A 943 51.65 24.79 7.89
C LEU A 943 52.08 26.06 8.65
N ILE A 944 51.21 27.08 8.63
CA ILE A 944 50.80 28.00 9.73
C ILE A 944 51.86 28.77 10.55
N CYS A 945 51.77 30.12 10.53
CA CYS A 945 51.60 31.02 11.72
C CYS A 945 51.36 32.48 11.25
N ARG A 946 50.19 33.12 11.45
CA ARG A 946 49.65 33.78 12.68
C ARG A 946 50.47 34.96 13.24
N ARG A 947 49.91 36.19 13.14
CA ARG A 947 49.65 37.12 14.27
C ARG A 947 48.85 38.39 13.90
N ASP A 948 47.84 38.69 14.70
CA ASP A 948 47.18 40.00 14.88
C ASP A 948 48.05 40.93 15.78
N PRO A 949 47.65 42.18 16.17
CA PRO A 949 46.42 42.95 15.89
C PRO A 949 46.64 44.46 15.56
N GLY A 950 45.56 45.27 15.43
CA GLY A 950 45.66 46.72 15.74
C GLY A 950 44.79 47.74 14.97
N THR A 951 43.51 47.83 15.33
CA THR A 951 42.67 49.04 15.55
C THR A 951 43.05 50.43 14.94
N VAL A 952 42.02 51.17 14.44
CA VAL A 952 41.70 52.63 14.66
C VAL A 952 41.30 53.41 13.36
N ARG A 953 40.14 54.11 13.42
CA ARG A 953 39.57 55.12 12.48
C ARG A 953 39.20 54.61 11.06
N GLY A 954 38.06 55.00 10.43
CA GLY A 954 36.90 55.81 10.87
C GLY A 954 36.63 57.04 9.99
N TRP A 955 35.34 57.43 9.87
CA TRP A 955 34.69 58.41 8.96
C TRP A 955 34.15 57.71 7.68
N SER A 956 32.86 57.76 7.29
CA SER A 956 31.92 58.89 7.04
C SER A 956 32.29 59.66 5.76
N VAL A 957 31.39 59.98 4.82
CA VAL A 957 29.94 60.33 4.86
C VAL A 957 29.13 59.65 3.72
N HIS A 958 27.80 59.73 3.76
CA HIS A 958 26.87 59.20 2.74
C HIS A 958 26.89 59.96 1.39
N SER A 959 26.58 59.24 0.30
CA SER A 959 25.37 59.46 -0.53
C SER A 959 25.06 58.17 -1.30
#